data_AF-A0A4Q6GLH0-F1
#
_entry.id   AF-A0A4Q6GLH0-F1
#
_cell.length_a   1.000
_cell.length_b   1.000
_cell.length_c   1.000
_cell.angle_alpha   90.00
_cell.angle_beta   90.00
_cell.angle_gamma   90.00
#
_symmetry.space_group_name_H-M   'P 1'
#
loop_
_entity.id
_entity.type
_entity.pdbx_description
1 polymer ?
#
loop_
_entity_poly.entity_id
_entity_poly.type
_entity_poly.pdbx_seq_one_letter_code
_entity_poly.pdbx_strand_id
1 'polypeptide(L)'
;MAARKKPVPRPSSRGSTSAAKAASSARPAPRPRFQFGDPIRWSLLPPAIYALAETADRATPFRYFSRLVLAVTEPLRQLEELVALAERAANGDTGAGDGICSRLEAIAASAGQPALARLDQQLSSPASCECECEQEHASSPVQGIEAGEESLVDQRAVGALLQITARLHGGCGTQSLESALATVTGLAAATSLAAGLVRAQQQGGSEAVRDHMTRLAADGRLAWFAGAGGGMQAMSGPAPAGFDLPQMPGMPGLPDMPGLPDIPGLQFPGLPPVGGDEEFPWPKRFIDELMGWLKKRKRWDPEIWDHPYPWWREPLEYIDWRQIEFIRCTIEMFRRIKARAALMPPARPARVTWADGIRSATTNGACAGATLTIRGTGLKEPGAVLLLPTTIGCRPVTVAPGNWTGTRITVTLPAGIVSGPVGFGDGAYIAAYDAWAAEQNRLAAEIEALWCYWKDLPWTPPFGECPPDIGVNRIVAGAPIIDAFTVSGQTTLVVEPGQTATLAWIVRNVTQLRLERITAAGPSIDGSTVVMNPVSPIALGPFFLFTPTLCTYRLTATGPCGSVFRDVSVVVSKRPSIWIQSVEVTQSIQTSPHSVRLVAGKPTVVRVTVRHGLLGFGGNVLPGVRGRMRVRRVGGGVSAWFDAANNSMPMGANPGASITVPASPSRNNTNDTLNFLVPTAWAHASNRFEIEVRVANYGAVGPFGGHSESVSVNQGPFNFEARRTMELRYVRVRWSGTTPSDATCLATLRSAVPLLPTPTANIFALPGVAIQTPGSSNDSARDDLLDDFDDLHNCSWWESMWEWLGADCPEDDGAIWVLIPGVFHRGRAYDIPSNVCFTPPSTATTTFGPYAAHEVAHCLDQEHVSVMCANGQTATGGDAPGDWPNNARLLDVPFDVTRNTALTLAGTGVFDVMTYCGQPDNTWPMPVRWQRLWDQVG
;
A
#
# COMPACT_ATOMS: atom_id res chain seq x y z
N MET A 1 25.15 -51.15 31.59
CA MET A 1 24.49 -49.91 32.04
C MET A 1 23.17 -49.79 31.32
N ALA A 2 22.08 -50.07 32.02
CA ALA A 2 20.72 -50.14 31.50
C ALA A 2 19.90 -49.00 32.11
N ALA A 3 19.02 -48.38 31.33
CA ALA A 3 17.94 -47.54 31.85
C ALA A 3 16.67 -47.74 31.01
N ARG A 4 15.82 -48.65 31.49
CA ARG A 4 14.42 -48.84 31.07
C ARG A 4 13.56 -47.72 31.66
N LYS A 5 12.68 -47.12 30.87
CA LYS A 5 11.53 -46.32 31.35
C LYS A 5 10.26 -47.17 31.28
N LYS A 6 9.55 -47.27 32.41
CA LYS A 6 8.22 -47.88 32.59
C LYS A 6 7.10 -46.96 32.08
N PRO A 7 5.96 -47.49 31.59
CA PRO A 7 4.71 -46.76 31.49
C PRO A 7 3.81 -46.97 32.72
N VAL A 8 3.03 -45.95 33.05
CA VAL A 8 2.01 -45.90 34.12
C VAL A 8 0.64 -46.32 33.54
N PRO A 9 -0.16 -47.17 34.22
CA PRO A 9 -1.51 -47.48 33.79
C PRO A 9 -2.55 -46.58 34.49
N ARG A 10 -3.66 -46.27 33.83
CA ARG A 10 -4.91 -45.84 34.48
C ARG A 10 -6.12 -46.59 33.92
N PRO A 11 -7.16 -46.81 34.76
CA PRO A 11 -8.08 -47.94 34.61
C PRO A 11 -9.39 -47.57 33.91
N SER A 12 -10.02 -48.59 33.33
CA SER A 12 -11.43 -48.65 32.98
C SER A 12 -12.31 -48.91 34.21
N SER A 13 -13.51 -48.32 34.29
CA SER A 13 -14.80 -49.06 34.34
C SER A 13 -16.00 -48.17 34.71
N ARG A 14 -17.12 -48.43 34.00
CA ARG A 14 -18.56 -48.35 34.38
C ARG A 14 -19.07 -47.01 34.95
N GLY A 15 -20.12 -46.35 34.45
CA GLY A 15 -21.34 -46.80 33.78
C GLY A 15 -22.54 -46.34 34.63
N SER A 16 -23.42 -45.47 34.11
CA SER A 16 -24.83 -45.44 34.50
C SER A 16 -25.68 -44.61 33.53
N THR A 17 -26.83 -45.18 33.21
CA THR A 17 -27.95 -44.71 32.39
C THR A 17 -28.74 -43.58 33.06
N SER A 18 -29.22 -42.60 32.28
CA SER A 18 -30.51 -41.94 32.59
C SER A 18 -31.21 -41.48 31.31
N ALA A 19 -32.30 -42.17 30.96
CA ALA A 19 -33.28 -41.71 30.01
C ALA A 19 -34.23 -40.70 30.70
N ALA A 20 -34.42 -39.52 30.11
CA ALA A 20 -35.47 -38.59 30.52
C ALA A 20 -36.05 -37.82 29.32
N LYS A 21 -37.32 -38.16 29.01
CA LYS A 21 -38.39 -37.39 28.37
C LYS A 21 -38.03 -35.99 27.83
N ALA A 22 -38.06 -35.85 26.51
CA ALA A 22 -38.22 -34.57 25.83
C ALA A 22 -39.72 -34.28 25.62
N ALA A 23 -40.24 -33.24 26.29
CA ALA A 23 -41.51 -32.62 25.97
C ALA A 23 -41.27 -31.47 24.99
N SER A 24 -41.97 -31.46 23.85
CA SER A 24 -41.87 -30.41 22.84
C SER A 24 -42.58 -29.14 23.30
N SER A 25 -41.81 -28.06 23.51
CA SER A 25 -42.31 -26.70 23.67
C SER A 25 -42.09 -25.97 22.35
N ALA A 26 -43.17 -25.66 21.63
CA ALA A 26 -43.14 -24.85 20.41
C ALA A 26 -42.50 -23.48 20.70
N ARG A 27 -41.43 -23.15 19.95
CA ARG A 27 -40.78 -21.83 20.01
C ARG A 27 -41.75 -20.77 19.48
N PRO A 28 -42.03 -19.67 20.21
CA PRO A 28 -42.77 -18.55 19.67
C PRO A 28 -41.96 -17.87 18.56
N ALA A 29 -42.66 -17.39 17.53
CA ALA A 29 -42.05 -16.70 16.39
C ALA A 29 -41.16 -15.52 16.87
N PRO A 30 -40.01 -15.27 16.20
CA PRO A 30 -39.11 -14.19 16.57
C PRO A 30 -39.83 -12.84 16.46
N ARG A 31 -39.84 -12.07 17.55
CA ARG A 31 -40.33 -10.69 17.54
C ARG A 31 -39.42 -9.83 16.66
N PRO A 32 -39.96 -8.87 15.90
CA PRO A 32 -39.15 -7.93 15.13
C PRO A 32 -38.19 -7.18 16.05
N ARG A 33 -36.92 -7.08 15.64
CA ARG A 33 -35.89 -6.35 16.40
C ARG A 33 -36.14 -4.84 16.28
N PHE A 34 -36.18 -4.15 17.40
CA PHE A 34 -36.18 -2.69 17.44
C PHE A 34 -34.76 -2.20 17.10
N GLN A 35 -34.65 -1.25 16.16
CA GLN A 35 -33.42 -0.51 15.84
C GLN A 35 -33.68 0.98 16.03
N PHE A 36 -32.85 1.66 16.84
CA PHE A 36 -33.04 3.08 17.14
C PHE A 36 -32.28 4.02 16.20
N GLY A 37 -31.43 3.48 15.31
CA GLY A 37 -30.55 4.27 14.44
C GLY A 37 -29.35 4.85 15.21
N ASP A 38 -28.46 5.55 14.49
CA ASP A 38 -27.30 6.18 15.09
C ASP A 38 -27.73 7.43 15.90
N PRO A 39 -27.59 7.45 17.23
CA PRO A 39 -28.10 8.55 18.06
C PRO A 39 -27.32 9.84 17.85
N ILE A 40 -26.06 9.74 17.44
CA ILE A 40 -25.15 10.87 17.23
C ILE A 40 -24.58 10.82 15.81
N ARG A 41 -24.70 11.92 15.07
CA ARG A 41 -24.06 12.08 13.75
C ARG A 41 -22.65 12.62 13.90
N TRP A 42 -21.71 11.75 14.26
CA TRP A 42 -20.30 12.13 14.47
C TRP A 42 -19.62 12.80 13.27
N SER A 43 -20.14 12.62 12.05
CA SER A 43 -19.65 13.30 10.84
C SER A 43 -19.80 14.82 10.88
N LEU A 44 -20.74 15.35 11.66
CA LEU A 44 -21.03 16.78 11.73
C LEU A 44 -20.14 17.53 12.73
N LEU A 45 -19.48 16.81 13.64
CA LEU A 45 -18.72 17.39 14.74
C LEU A 45 -17.33 17.93 14.35
N PRO A 46 -16.53 17.29 13.46
CA PRO A 46 -15.20 17.78 13.11
C PRO A 46 -15.18 19.21 12.55
N PRO A 47 -16.06 19.60 11.61
CA PRO A 47 -16.12 20.99 11.12
C PRO A 47 -16.32 22.02 12.25
N ALA A 48 -17.18 21.71 13.22
CA ALA A 48 -17.46 22.59 14.35
C ALA A 48 -16.26 22.69 15.31
N ILE A 49 -15.54 21.59 15.53
CA ILE A 49 -14.31 21.59 16.35
C ILE A 49 -13.18 22.35 15.66
N TYR A 50 -13.05 22.25 14.32
CA TYR A 50 -12.07 23.03 13.57
C TYR A 50 -12.33 24.52 13.68
N ALA A 51 -13.58 24.94 13.47
CA ALA A 51 -13.99 26.30 13.68
C ALA A 51 -13.75 26.79 15.12
N LEU A 52 -14.04 25.95 16.11
CA LEU A 52 -13.73 26.27 17.51
C LEU A 52 -12.23 26.44 17.75
N ALA A 53 -11.37 25.63 17.12
CA ALA A 53 -9.92 25.77 17.21
C ALA A 53 -9.42 27.08 16.58
N GLU A 54 -10.02 27.51 15.47
CA GLU A 54 -9.71 28.79 14.81
C GLU A 54 -10.08 29.99 15.68
N THR A 55 -11.06 29.84 16.58
CA THR A 55 -11.44 30.90 17.54
C THR A 55 -10.54 30.97 18.77
N ALA A 56 -9.72 29.95 19.03
CA ALA A 56 -8.78 29.97 20.15
C ALA A 56 -7.57 30.86 19.80
N ASP A 57 -7.38 31.96 20.54
CA ASP A 57 -6.22 32.83 20.38
C ASP A 57 -4.91 32.03 20.55
N ARG A 58 -3.85 32.40 19.82
CA ARG A 58 -2.50 31.80 19.86
C ARG A 58 -1.88 31.78 21.27
N ALA A 59 -2.41 32.60 22.18
CA ALA A 59 -2.03 32.63 23.59
C ALA A 59 -2.78 31.61 24.47
N THR A 60 -3.87 30.99 24.00
CA THR A 60 -4.70 30.07 24.78
C THR A 60 -3.95 28.75 25.00
N PRO A 61 -3.61 28.39 26.25
CA PRO A 61 -2.87 27.15 26.49
C PRO A 61 -3.67 25.94 26.02
N PHE A 62 -3.02 25.05 25.27
CA PHE A 62 -3.60 23.81 24.71
C PHE A 62 -4.44 22.99 25.72
N ARG A 63 -4.08 23.06 27.01
CA ARG A 63 -4.82 22.41 28.12
C ARG A 63 -6.27 22.90 28.29
N TYR A 64 -6.59 24.15 27.93
CA TYR A 64 -7.96 24.68 28.03
C TYR A 64 -8.80 24.27 26.83
N PHE A 65 -8.23 24.35 25.63
CA PHE A 65 -8.89 23.88 24.41
C PHE A 65 -9.24 22.39 24.50
N SER A 66 -8.32 21.55 25.01
CA SER A 66 -8.59 20.12 25.17
C SER A 66 -9.71 19.84 26.18
N ARG A 67 -9.79 20.58 27.29
CA ARG A 67 -10.89 20.48 28.25
C ARG A 67 -12.23 20.88 27.64
N LEU A 68 -12.24 21.91 26.80
CA LEU A 68 -13.44 22.35 26.10
C LEU A 68 -13.95 21.27 25.14
N VAL A 69 -13.06 20.71 24.31
CA VAL A 69 -13.41 19.64 23.38
C VAL A 69 -13.94 18.41 24.13
N LEU A 70 -13.30 18.01 25.23
CA LEU A 70 -13.77 16.90 26.06
C LEU A 70 -15.14 17.17 26.71
N ALA A 71 -15.37 18.40 27.19
CA ALA A 71 -16.66 18.78 27.76
C ALA A 71 -17.80 18.73 26.73
N VAL A 72 -17.50 19.00 25.46
CA VAL A 72 -18.46 18.96 24.35
C VAL A 72 -18.71 17.53 23.86
N THR A 73 -17.68 16.66 23.82
CA THR A 73 -17.78 15.32 23.23
C THR A 73 -18.18 14.22 24.21
N GLU A 74 -17.89 14.36 25.50
CA GLU A 74 -18.17 13.33 26.50
C GLU A 74 -19.68 13.07 26.71
N PRO A 75 -20.57 14.09 26.78
CA PRO A 75 -22.00 13.85 26.87
C PRO A 75 -22.58 13.11 25.65
N LEU A 76 -22.06 13.40 24.44
CA LEU A 76 -22.47 12.71 23.20
C LEU A 76 -22.12 11.22 23.27
N ARG A 77 -20.90 10.90 23.75
CA ARG A 77 -20.43 9.53 23.93
C ARG A 77 -21.26 8.76 24.95
N GLN A 78 -21.56 9.38 26.09
CA GLN A 78 -22.40 8.75 27.13
C GLN A 78 -23.82 8.48 26.63
N LEU A 79 -24.38 9.41 25.83
CA LEU A 79 -25.69 9.23 25.22
C LEU A 79 -25.71 8.09 24.20
N GLU A 80 -24.68 7.96 23.36
CA GLU A 80 -24.55 6.87 22.39
C GLU A 80 -24.48 5.49 23.06
N GLU A 81 -23.68 5.37 24.13
CA GLU A 81 -23.58 4.13 24.90
C GLU A 81 -24.91 3.74 25.56
N LEU A 82 -25.64 4.71 26.12
CA LEU A 82 -26.94 4.47 26.73
C LEU A 82 -28.00 4.06 25.70
N VAL A 83 -28.01 4.66 24.51
CA VAL A 83 -28.93 4.26 23.42
C VAL A 83 -28.65 2.84 22.94
N ALA A 84 -27.37 2.47 22.79
CA ALA A 84 -27.00 1.11 22.39
C ALA A 84 -27.44 0.06 23.42
N LEU A 85 -27.30 0.37 24.71
CA LEU A 85 -27.82 -0.48 25.78
C LEU A 85 -29.36 -0.52 25.79
N ALA A 86 -30.01 0.62 25.57
CA ALA A 86 -31.46 0.70 25.49
C ALA A 86 -32.02 -0.15 24.34
N GLU A 87 -31.39 -0.13 23.17
CA GLU A 87 -31.80 -0.97 22.03
C GLU A 87 -31.75 -2.46 22.38
N ARG A 88 -30.69 -2.89 23.06
CA ARG A 88 -30.56 -4.27 23.54
C ARG A 88 -31.62 -4.61 24.59
N ALA A 89 -31.85 -3.72 25.55
CA ALA A 89 -32.86 -3.90 26.59
C ALA A 89 -34.28 -3.98 26.00
N ALA A 90 -34.61 -3.15 25.00
CA ALA A 90 -35.88 -3.20 24.27
C ALA A 90 -36.08 -4.54 23.54
N ASN A 91 -34.99 -5.16 23.08
CA ASN A 91 -34.98 -6.47 22.45
C ASN A 91 -34.95 -7.65 23.46
N GLY A 92 -35.09 -7.37 24.77
CA GLY A 92 -35.25 -8.37 25.82
C GLY A 92 -33.95 -8.81 26.50
N ASP A 93 -32.84 -8.11 26.29
CA ASP A 93 -31.58 -8.36 26.98
C ASP A 93 -31.62 -7.78 28.41
N THR A 94 -31.80 -8.65 29.40
CA THR A 94 -31.87 -8.24 30.81
C THR A 94 -30.55 -7.67 31.32
N GLY A 95 -29.40 -8.17 30.84
CA GLY A 95 -28.08 -7.67 31.22
C GLY A 95 -27.82 -6.26 30.68
N ALA A 96 -28.40 -5.91 29.53
CA ALA A 96 -28.39 -4.53 29.05
C ALA A 96 -29.24 -3.60 29.93
N GLY A 97 -30.35 -4.09 30.50
CA GLY A 97 -31.14 -3.36 31.49
C GLY A 97 -30.33 -3.01 32.74
N ASP A 98 -29.64 -3.98 33.33
CA ASP A 98 -28.74 -3.76 34.48
C ASP A 98 -27.60 -2.79 34.13
N GLY A 99 -27.09 -2.89 32.90
CA GLY A 99 -26.08 -1.98 32.35
C GLY A 99 -26.56 -0.52 32.28
N ILE A 100 -27.81 -0.27 31.90
CA ILE A 100 -28.39 1.08 31.88
C ILE A 100 -28.48 1.63 33.30
N CYS A 101 -29.03 0.85 34.25
CA CYS A 101 -29.17 1.26 35.65
C CYS A 101 -27.80 1.63 36.25
N SER A 102 -26.82 0.73 36.16
CA SER A 102 -25.48 0.95 36.69
C SER A 102 -24.79 2.16 36.06
N ARG A 103 -25.01 2.38 34.76
CA ARG A 103 -24.38 3.51 34.06
C ARG A 103 -25.02 4.84 34.40
N LEU A 104 -26.35 4.90 34.52
CA LEU A 104 -27.05 6.11 34.96
C LEU A 104 -26.68 6.48 36.39
N GLU A 105 -26.55 5.50 37.29
CA GLU A 105 -26.04 5.72 38.65
C GLU A 105 -24.60 6.25 38.66
N ALA A 106 -23.71 5.68 37.84
CA ALA A 106 -22.33 6.14 37.72
C ALA A 106 -22.24 7.58 37.17
N ILE A 107 -23.09 7.93 36.19
CA ILE A 107 -23.15 9.27 35.63
C ILE A 107 -23.70 10.25 36.67
N ALA A 108 -24.80 9.90 37.35
CA ALA A 108 -25.37 10.70 38.43
C ALA A 108 -24.37 10.93 39.58
N ALA A 109 -23.59 9.90 39.95
CA ALA A 109 -22.54 10.01 40.95
C ALA A 109 -21.38 10.92 40.49
N SER A 110 -21.03 10.87 39.21
CA SER A 110 -19.99 11.73 38.62
C SER A 110 -20.42 13.19 38.46
N ALA A 111 -21.73 13.45 38.30
CA ALA A 111 -22.31 14.79 38.26
C ALA A 111 -22.15 15.54 39.59
N GLY A 112 -21.93 14.82 40.70
CA GLY A 112 -21.54 15.38 42.01
C GLY A 112 -20.15 16.02 42.06
N GLN A 113 -19.36 16.00 40.98
CA GLN A 113 -18.13 16.79 40.87
C GLN A 113 -18.43 18.25 40.42
N PRO A 114 -17.71 19.26 40.97
CA PRO A 114 -18.12 20.67 40.94
C PRO A 114 -18.24 21.35 39.56
N ALA A 115 -17.82 20.71 38.47
CA ALA A 115 -17.95 21.25 37.11
C ALA A 115 -19.32 20.94 36.46
N LEU A 116 -19.86 19.73 36.68
CA LEU A 116 -21.16 19.30 36.13
C LEU A 116 -22.32 19.74 37.03
N ALA A 117 -22.17 19.70 38.35
CA ALA A 117 -23.15 20.24 39.29
C ALA A 117 -23.44 21.75 39.08
N ARG A 118 -22.45 22.53 38.63
CA ARG A 118 -22.64 23.96 38.28
C ARG A 118 -23.40 24.15 36.98
N LEU A 119 -23.20 23.29 35.99
CA LEU A 119 -23.93 23.33 34.72
C LEU A 119 -25.39 22.93 34.92
N ASP A 120 -25.64 21.90 35.75
CA ASP A 120 -26.99 21.45 36.13
C ASP A 120 -27.73 22.51 36.96
N GLN A 121 -27.06 23.15 37.93
CA GLN A 121 -27.64 24.25 38.72
C GLN A 121 -27.93 25.52 37.89
N GLN A 122 -27.14 25.80 36.84
CA GLN A 122 -27.36 26.94 35.94
C GLN A 122 -28.44 26.66 34.87
N LEU A 123 -28.61 25.42 34.44
CA LEU A 123 -29.67 25.04 33.50
C LEU A 123 -31.02 24.78 34.19
N SER A 124 -31.01 24.43 35.48
CA SER A 124 -32.20 24.13 36.28
C SER A 124 -32.74 25.33 37.07
N SER A 125 -32.10 26.51 37.01
CA SER A 125 -32.62 27.73 37.62
C SER A 125 -33.81 28.23 36.79
N PRO A 126 -35.07 28.15 37.26
CA PRO A 126 -36.13 28.91 36.63
C PRO A 126 -35.75 30.38 36.73
N ALA A 127 -35.60 31.06 35.58
CA ALA A 127 -35.57 32.51 35.58
C ALA A 127 -36.85 32.98 36.26
N SER A 128 -36.73 33.59 37.44
CA SER A 128 -37.82 34.27 38.11
C SER A 128 -38.20 35.49 37.26
N CYS A 129 -39.03 35.26 36.23
CA CYS A 129 -39.79 36.31 35.59
C CYS A 129 -40.97 36.62 36.50
N GLU A 130 -40.76 37.49 37.48
CA GLU A 130 -41.82 38.40 37.88
C GLU A 130 -41.99 39.38 36.72
N CYS A 131 -43.10 39.28 35.98
CA CYS A 131 -43.73 40.41 35.34
C CYS A 131 -45.19 40.08 35.06
N GLU A 132 -46.03 40.99 35.55
CA GLU A 132 -47.46 41.11 35.34
C GLU A 132 -47.82 41.06 33.85
N CYS A 133 -48.99 40.51 33.59
CA CYS A 133 -49.65 40.62 32.31
C CYS A 133 -50.06 42.07 32.05
N GLU A 134 -49.63 42.65 30.93
CA GLU A 134 -50.49 43.52 30.13
C GLU A 134 -50.00 43.61 28.66
N GLN A 135 -50.80 42.99 27.81
CA GLN A 135 -51.24 43.35 26.45
C GLN A 135 -50.28 43.89 25.36
N GLU A 136 -50.51 43.26 24.19
CA GLU A 136 -50.37 43.75 22.82
C GLU A 136 -48.95 43.86 22.23
N HIS A 137 -48.55 42.85 21.44
CA HIS A 137 -48.33 43.00 20.00
C HIS A 137 -48.11 41.65 19.29
N ALA A 138 -48.98 41.40 18.31
CA ALA A 138 -48.79 40.66 17.06
C ALA A 138 -47.93 39.37 17.08
N SER A 139 -48.65 38.24 17.04
CA SER A 139 -48.22 36.98 16.45
C SER A 139 -47.72 37.15 15.01
N SER A 140 -46.40 37.12 14.81
CA SER A 140 -45.79 36.76 13.52
C SER A 140 -45.50 35.25 13.52
N PRO A 141 -45.99 34.50 12.52
CA PRO A 141 -45.67 33.09 12.39
C PRO A 141 -44.19 32.96 12.01
N VAL A 142 -43.43 32.20 12.80
CA VAL A 142 -42.07 31.75 12.43
C VAL A 142 -42.20 30.98 11.11
N GLN A 143 -41.81 31.64 10.02
CA GLN A 143 -41.73 31.05 8.70
C GLN A 143 -40.63 30.00 8.68
N GLY A 144 -41.00 28.78 8.26
CA GLY A 144 -40.16 27.79 7.59
C GLY A 144 -38.81 27.44 8.22
N ILE A 145 -38.79 26.47 9.15
CA ILE A 145 -37.63 25.59 9.25
C ILE A 145 -37.69 24.68 8.03
N GLU A 146 -36.86 24.95 7.03
CA GLU A 146 -36.70 24.08 5.87
C GLU A 146 -36.31 22.67 6.32
N ALA A 147 -36.95 21.65 5.74
CA ALA A 147 -36.85 20.25 6.13
C ALA A 147 -35.51 19.56 5.77
N GLY A 148 -34.39 20.29 5.82
CA GLY A 148 -33.07 19.83 5.35
C GLY A 148 -31.91 19.93 6.36
N GLU A 149 -32.07 20.54 7.53
CA GLU A 149 -30.98 20.63 8.50
C GLU A 149 -30.80 19.31 9.27
N GLU A 150 -29.66 18.66 9.08
CA GLU A 150 -29.30 17.43 9.81
C GLU A 150 -28.98 17.74 11.28
N SER A 151 -29.80 17.24 12.21
CA SER A 151 -29.54 17.35 13.65
C SER A 151 -28.37 16.46 14.07
N LEU A 152 -27.47 16.99 14.93
CA LEU A 152 -26.36 16.23 15.54
C LEU A 152 -26.87 15.05 16.38
N VAL A 153 -28.00 15.22 17.05
CA VAL A 153 -28.63 14.21 17.92
C VAL A 153 -29.95 13.78 17.31
N ASP A 154 -30.16 12.47 17.14
CA ASP A 154 -31.45 11.92 16.72
C ASP A 154 -32.43 11.92 17.90
N GLN A 155 -33.44 12.79 17.82
CA GLN A 155 -34.45 12.93 18.86
C GLN A 155 -35.27 11.65 19.08
N ARG A 156 -35.39 10.78 18.05
CA ARG A 156 -36.10 9.49 18.17
C ARG A 156 -35.34 8.54 19.07
N ALA A 157 -34.02 8.47 18.94
CA ALA A 157 -33.18 7.62 19.75
C ALA A 157 -33.18 8.06 21.23
N VAL A 158 -33.15 9.37 21.49
CA VAL A 158 -33.26 9.91 22.86
C VAL A 158 -34.65 9.66 23.46
N GLY A 159 -35.71 9.82 22.67
CA GLY A 159 -37.08 9.50 23.10
C GLY A 159 -37.25 8.02 23.44
N ALA A 160 -36.65 7.12 22.66
CA ALA A 160 -36.64 5.69 22.94
C ALA A 160 -35.87 5.37 24.23
N LEU A 161 -34.69 5.99 24.43
CA LEU A 161 -33.92 5.85 25.66
C LEU A 161 -34.74 6.27 26.90
N LEU A 162 -35.41 7.43 26.86
CA LEU A 162 -36.25 7.91 27.96
C LEU A 162 -37.38 6.94 28.30
N GLN A 163 -38.05 6.38 27.29
CA GLN A 163 -39.12 5.40 27.49
C GLN A 163 -38.61 4.11 28.14
N ILE A 164 -37.43 3.64 27.74
CA ILE A 164 -36.82 2.42 28.26
C ILE A 164 -36.32 2.64 29.68
N THR A 165 -35.65 3.77 29.95
CA THR A 165 -35.27 4.18 31.30
C THR A 165 -36.49 4.26 32.22
N ALA A 166 -37.59 4.87 31.76
CA ALA A 166 -38.82 4.95 32.54
C ALA A 166 -39.41 3.57 32.86
N ARG A 167 -39.38 2.66 31.88
CA ARG A 167 -39.85 1.28 32.05
C ARG A 167 -38.99 0.48 33.03
N LEU A 168 -37.67 0.64 32.97
CA LEU A 168 -36.73 -0.08 33.82
C LEU A 168 -36.79 0.40 35.28
N HIS A 169 -36.90 1.72 35.50
CA HIS A 169 -36.92 2.30 36.84
C HIS A 169 -38.32 2.43 37.45
N GLY A 170 -39.40 2.20 36.69
CA GLY A 170 -40.78 2.31 37.18
C GLY A 170 -41.12 1.41 38.37
N GLY A 171 -40.36 0.32 38.59
CA GLY A 171 -40.50 -0.57 39.75
C GLY A 171 -39.60 -0.23 40.95
N CYS A 172 -38.66 0.72 40.81
CA CYS A 172 -37.58 0.97 41.77
C CYS A 172 -37.86 2.14 42.74
N GLY A 173 -39.07 2.69 42.73
CA GLY A 173 -39.47 3.87 43.51
C GLY A 173 -39.31 5.19 42.73
N THR A 174 -40.12 6.19 43.08
CA THR A 174 -40.20 7.47 42.35
C THR A 174 -38.88 8.22 42.30
N GLN A 175 -38.09 8.20 43.39
CA GLN A 175 -36.80 8.88 43.46
C GLN A 175 -35.74 8.31 42.50
N SER A 176 -35.69 6.98 42.33
CA SER A 176 -34.76 6.34 41.39
C SER A 176 -35.14 6.66 39.95
N LEU A 177 -36.44 6.62 39.64
CA LEU A 177 -36.97 6.99 38.33
C LEU A 177 -36.71 8.47 38.00
N GLU A 178 -36.98 9.38 38.92
CA GLU A 178 -36.72 10.82 38.76
C GLU A 178 -35.23 11.09 38.55
N SER A 179 -34.35 10.47 39.34
CA SER A 179 -32.89 10.62 39.18
C SER A 179 -32.39 10.09 37.83
N ALA A 180 -32.90 8.94 37.38
CA ALA A 180 -32.51 8.35 36.11
C ALA A 180 -32.99 9.19 34.91
N LEU A 181 -34.24 9.68 34.94
CA LEU A 181 -34.79 10.56 33.91
C LEU A 181 -34.09 11.92 33.91
N ALA A 182 -33.79 12.48 35.07
CA ALA A 182 -33.01 13.71 35.20
C ALA A 182 -31.60 13.54 34.59
N THR A 183 -30.96 12.40 34.81
CA THR A 183 -29.62 12.10 34.24
C THR A 183 -29.65 12.02 32.72
N VAL A 184 -30.61 11.29 32.13
CA VAL A 184 -30.76 11.22 30.66
C VAL A 184 -31.09 12.60 30.07
N THR A 185 -31.96 13.35 30.73
CA THR A 185 -32.34 14.71 30.31
C THR A 185 -31.17 15.69 30.43
N GLY A 186 -30.36 15.58 31.48
CA GLY A 186 -29.15 16.36 31.68
C GLY A 186 -28.09 16.07 30.61
N LEU A 187 -27.93 14.81 30.20
CA LEU A 187 -27.06 14.45 29.07
C LEU A 187 -27.58 15.02 27.75
N ALA A 188 -28.88 14.89 27.48
CA ALA A 188 -29.50 15.47 26.29
C ALA A 188 -29.40 17.00 26.27
N ALA A 189 -29.47 17.65 27.43
CA ALA A 189 -29.24 19.08 27.56
C ALA A 189 -27.77 19.44 27.34
N ALA A 190 -26.83 18.66 27.87
CA ALA A 190 -25.39 18.90 27.67
C ALA A 190 -24.96 18.70 26.20
N THR A 191 -25.57 17.77 25.47
CA THR A 191 -25.32 17.60 24.03
C THR A 191 -25.87 18.75 23.18
N SER A 192 -26.80 19.56 23.72
CA SER A 192 -27.30 20.76 23.03
C SER A 192 -26.20 21.81 22.80
N LEU A 193 -25.14 21.83 23.64
CA LEU A 193 -23.97 22.65 23.43
C LEU A 193 -23.23 22.26 22.14
N ALA A 194 -22.98 20.96 21.96
CA ALA A 194 -22.37 20.43 20.75
C ALA A 194 -23.25 20.66 19.52
N ALA A 195 -24.57 20.45 19.67
CA ALA A 195 -25.53 20.68 18.60
C ALA A 195 -25.61 22.16 18.20
N GLY A 196 -25.52 23.08 19.17
CA GLY A 196 -25.45 24.52 18.96
C GLY A 196 -24.20 24.94 18.19
N LEU A 197 -23.04 24.36 18.53
CA LEU A 197 -21.78 24.57 17.80
C LEU A 197 -21.85 24.04 16.36
N VAL A 198 -22.41 22.85 16.16
CA VAL A 198 -22.60 22.27 14.82
C VAL A 198 -23.56 23.10 14.00
N ARG A 199 -24.67 23.55 14.57
CA ARG A 199 -25.63 24.43 13.89
C ARG A 199 -25.00 25.77 13.53
N ALA A 200 -24.28 26.39 14.47
CA ALA A 200 -23.55 27.62 14.21
C ALA A 200 -22.55 27.45 13.05
N GLN A 201 -21.79 26.35 13.05
CA GLN A 201 -20.88 26.03 11.97
C GLN A 201 -21.59 25.84 10.62
N GLN A 202 -22.72 25.14 10.60
CA GLN A 202 -23.51 24.92 9.38
C GLN A 202 -24.11 26.23 8.84
N GLN A 203 -24.51 27.15 9.72
CA GLN A 203 -25.18 28.40 9.36
C GLN A 203 -24.24 29.53 8.96
N GLY A 204 -23.01 29.58 9.49
CA GLY A 204 -22.11 30.71 9.22
C GLY A 204 -20.63 30.44 9.47
N GLY A 205 -20.19 29.17 9.47
CA GLY A 205 -18.78 28.82 9.61
C GLY A 205 -18.16 29.25 10.94
N SER A 206 -16.85 29.55 10.93
CA SER A 206 -16.10 29.82 12.17
C SER A 206 -16.46 31.12 12.86
N GLU A 207 -16.99 32.10 12.12
CA GLU A 207 -17.50 33.35 12.69
C GLU A 207 -18.79 33.12 13.48
N ALA A 208 -19.74 32.36 12.94
CA ALA A 208 -20.96 31.99 13.68
C ALA A 208 -20.67 31.12 14.91
N VAL A 209 -19.66 30.24 14.84
CA VAL A 209 -19.17 29.48 16.02
C VAL A 209 -18.60 30.41 17.08
N ARG A 210 -17.82 31.42 16.68
CA ARG A 210 -17.31 32.47 17.59
C ARG A 210 -18.46 33.22 18.26
N ASP A 211 -19.45 33.66 17.50
CA ASP A 211 -20.62 34.38 18.03
C ASP A 211 -21.46 33.51 18.96
N HIS A 212 -21.59 32.22 18.65
CA HIS A 212 -22.26 31.28 19.53
C HIS A 212 -21.52 31.09 20.86
N MET A 213 -20.19 30.94 20.82
CA MET A 213 -19.36 30.86 22.02
C MET A 213 -19.39 32.15 22.85
N THR A 214 -19.39 33.31 22.21
CA THR A 214 -19.52 34.62 22.87
C THR A 214 -20.88 34.74 23.58
N ARG A 215 -21.97 34.32 22.93
CA ARG A 215 -23.30 34.28 23.56
C ARG A 215 -23.34 33.33 24.76
N LEU A 216 -22.81 32.13 24.63
CA LEU A 216 -22.73 31.16 25.75
C LEU A 216 -21.89 31.68 26.92
N ALA A 217 -20.83 32.45 26.65
CA ALA A 217 -20.04 33.13 27.67
C ALA A 217 -20.83 34.25 28.35
N ALA A 218 -21.53 35.09 27.58
CA ALA A 218 -22.37 36.18 28.08
C ALA A 218 -23.54 35.68 28.94
N ASP A 219 -24.14 34.54 28.55
CA ASP A 219 -25.21 33.87 29.29
C ASP A 219 -24.71 33.13 30.55
N GLY A 220 -23.41 33.22 30.86
CA GLY A 220 -22.80 32.57 32.02
C GLY A 220 -22.69 31.03 31.92
N ARG A 221 -23.05 30.44 30.77
CA ARG A 221 -23.02 28.99 30.52
C ARG A 221 -21.60 28.43 30.37
N LEU A 222 -20.61 29.30 30.18
CA LEU A 222 -19.18 28.99 30.21
C LEU A 222 -18.49 29.46 31.49
N ALA A 223 -19.22 29.77 32.58
CA ALA A 223 -18.63 30.29 33.82
C ALA A 223 -17.58 29.37 34.46
N TRP A 224 -17.62 28.06 34.19
CA TRP A 224 -16.60 27.09 34.59
C TRP A 224 -15.24 27.30 33.90
N PHE A 225 -15.19 28.03 32.78
CA PHE A 225 -13.98 28.42 32.06
C PHE A 225 -13.28 29.64 32.67
N ALA A 226 -14.03 30.53 33.34
CA ALA A 226 -13.50 31.78 33.91
C ALA A 226 -12.71 31.59 35.23
N GLY A 227 -12.76 30.39 35.83
CA GLY A 227 -12.11 30.07 37.11
C GLY A 227 -10.60 29.82 37.06
N ALA A 228 -9.96 29.93 35.89
CA ALA A 228 -8.51 29.82 35.75
C ALA A 228 -7.93 31.20 35.39
N GLY A 229 -7.17 31.78 36.32
CA GLY A 229 -6.83 33.21 36.32
C GLY A 229 -6.20 33.75 35.04
N GLY A 230 -6.71 34.92 34.62
CA GLY A 230 -6.25 35.72 33.48
C GLY A 230 -7.45 36.20 32.65
N GLY A 231 -8.01 37.38 32.97
CA GLY A 231 -9.31 37.84 32.48
C GLY A 231 -9.43 38.00 30.96
N MET A 232 -10.47 37.40 30.39
CA MET A 232 -11.07 37.81 29.10
C MET A 232 -11.92 39.08 29.27
N GLN A 233 -11.30 40.18 29.70
CA GLN A 233 -11.91 41.52 29.68
C GLN A 233 -11.03 42.44 28.85
N ALA A 234 -11.00 42.21 27.54
CA ALA A 234 -10.47 43.17 26.56
C ALA A 234 -10.97 42.84 25.14
N MET A 235 -12.29 42.67 24.96
CA MET A 235 -12.92 42.74 23.64
C MET A 235 -14.21 43.56 23.72
N SER A 236 -14.07 44.81 24.17
CA SER A 236 -15.02 45.90 23.92
C SER A 236 -14.47 47.20 24.53
N GLY A 237 -13.71 47.95 23.74
CA GLY A 237 -13.39 49.35 24.02
C GLY A 237 -13.50 50.13 22.71
N PRO A 238 -14.38 51.16 22.60
CA PRO A 238 -14.45 52.00 21.42
C PRO A 238 -13.18 52.85 21.32
N ALA A 239 -12.70 53.05 20.10
CA ALA A 239 -11.54 53.90 19.81
C ALA A 239 -11.76 55.33 20.37
N PRO A 240 -10.76 55.94 21.03
CA PRO A 240 -10.85 57.35 21.39
C PRO A 240 -10.63 58.20 20.14
N ALA A 241 -11.62 59.06 19.88
CA ALA A 241 -11.54 60.12 18.89
C ALA A 241 -10.55 61.21 19.36
N GLY A 242 -9.71 61.66 18.42
CA GLY A 242 -9.11 63.00 18.40
C GLY A 242 -7.78 63.17 19.14
N PHE A 243 -6.69 63.33 18.39
CA PHE A 243 -5.67 64.34 18.69
C PHE A 243 -4.97 64.81 17.41
N ASP A 244 -5.03 66.12 17.22
CA ASP A 244 -4.57 66.91 16.08
C ASP A 244 -3.07 66.83 15.79
N LEU A 245 -2.71 66.85 14.49
CA LEU A 245 -1.41 67.30 14.02
C LEU A 245 -1.54 68.73 13.44
N PRO A 246 -0.58 69.64 13.73
CA PRO A 246 -0.69 71.04 13.38
C PRO A 246 -0.49 71.30 11.88
N GLN A 247 -1.35 72.16 11.33
CA GLN A 247 -1.19 72.80 10.03
C GLN A 247 0.06 73.67 9.96
N MET A 248 0.71 73.71 8.78
CA MET A 248 1.46 74.84 8.20
C MET A 248 1.94 74.45 6.77
N PRO A 249 2.21 75.40 5.85
CA PRO A 249 1.22 75.99 4.92
C PRO A 249 1.65 75.95 3.42
N GLY A 250 0.83 76.55 2.54
CA GLY A 250 0.92 76.60 1.07
C GLY A 250 2.28 77.01 0.49
N MET A 251 2.57 76.88 -0.82
CA MET A 251 1.87 77.47 -1.98
C MET A 251 2.68 77.08 -3.27
N PRO A 252 2.37 77.56 -4.51
CA PRO A 252 2.30 76.77 -5.75
C PRO A 252 3.35 77.15 -6.84
N GLY A 253 3.40 76.40 -7.94
CA GLY A 253 4.17 76.80 -9.14
C GLY A 253 4.20 75.75 -10.26
N LEU A 254 3.47 76.06 -11.34
CA LEU A 254 3.46 75.52 -12.73
C LEU A 254 4.86 75.29 -13.38
N PRO A 255 5.03 74.75 -14.63
CA PRO A 255 4.04 74.37 -15.67
C PRO A 255 4.29 73.04 -16.43
N ASP A 256 3.33 72.78 -17.33
CA ASP A 256 3.14 71.79 -18.39
C ASP A 256 4.34 71.22 -19.20
N MET A 257 3.99 70.10 -19.87
CA MET A 257 4.25 69.73 -21.29
C MET A 257 5.17 68.51 -21.59
N PRO A 258 4.98 67.82 -22.73
CA PRO A 258 4.57 66.41 -22.80
C PRO A 258 5.43 65.54 -23.74
N GLY A 259 5.16 64.23 -23.81
CA GLY A 259 5.31 63.47 -25.06
C GLY A 259 6.18 62.20 -25.07
N LEU A 260 5.53 61.11 -25.47
CA LEU A 260 6.02 59.94 -26.25
C LEU A 260 6.90 58.86 -25.55
N PRO A 261 6.88 57.61 -26.04
CA PRO A 261 5.76 56.70 -26.29
C PRO A 261 5.95 55.34 -25.57
N ASP A 262 4.88 54.67 -25.15
CA ASP A 262 4.96 53.31 -24.60
C ASP A 262 5.42 52.30 -25.66
N ILE A 263 6.57 51.69 -25.39
CA ILE A 263 7.16 50.57 -26.14
C ILE A 263 6.51 49.26 -25.62
N PRO A 264 5.90 48.44 -26.49
CA PRO A 264 5.35 47.16 -26.07
C PRO A 264 6.44 46.10 -25.99
N GLY A 265 6.57 45.45 -24.83
CA GLY A 265 7.27 44.17 -24.67
C GLY A 265 8.65 44.24 -24.04
N LEU A 266 8.70 44.16 -22.71
CA LEU A 266 9.87 43.69 -21.96
C LEU A 266 9.40 43.00 -20.68
N GLN A 267 9.03 41.72 -20.82
CA GLN A 267 8.92 40.79 -19.71
C GLN A 267 10.34 40.39 -19.29
N PHE A 268 10.79 40.85 -18.12
CA PHE A 268 11.88 40.21 -17.41
C PHE A 268 11.33 39.02 -16.61
N PRO A 269 11.78 37.78 -16.84
CA PRO A 269 11.43 36.66 -15.99
C PRO A 269 12.35 36.68 -14.75
N GLY A 270 11.77 36.70 -13.54
CA GLY A 270 12.48 36.19 -12.36
C GLY A 270 12.60 37.08 -11.12
N LEU A 271 11.67 37.99 -10.84
CA LEU A 271 11.51 38.54 -9.48
C LEU A 271 10.01 38.59 -9.11
N PRO A 272 9.56 37.87 -8.06
CA PRO A 272 8.24 38.08 -7.52
C PRO A 272 8.20 39.44 -6.78
N PRO A 273 7.07 40.16 -6.85
CA PRO A 273 6.90 41.43 -6.16
C PRO A 273 6.87 41.21 -4.64
N VAL A 274 7.67 41.99 -3.92
CA VAL A 274 7.61 42.10 -2.46
C VAL A 274 6.48 43.06 -2.12
N GLY A 275 5.34 42.52 -1.68
CA GLY A 275 4.21 43.33 -1.23
C GLY A 275 2.89 42.58 -1.24
N GLY A 276 2.68 41.75 -0.23
CA GLY A 276 1.41 41.10 0.06
C GLY A 276 1.56 40.23 1.30
N ASP A 277 0.72 40.47 2.31
CA ASP A 277 0.61 39.70 3.54
C ASP A 277 0.12 38.27 3.24
N GLU A 278 1.00 37.42 2.70
CA GLU A 278 0.72 35.99 2.57
C GLU A 278 0.84 35.32 3.94
N GLU A 279 -0.33 35.03 4.53
CA GLU A 279 -0.49 34.10 5.64
C GLU A 279 0.26 32.79 5.37
N PHE A 280 1.28 32.55 6.20
CA PHE A 280 2.12 31.36 6.20
C PHE A 280 1.26 30.07 6.35
N PRO A 281 1.26 29.11 5.40
CA PRO A 281 0.22 28.08 5.25
C PRO A 281 0.34 26.86 6.19
N TRP A 282 0.97 27.00 7.36
CA TRP A 282 1.35 25.85 8.20
C TRP A 282 0.28 25.23 9.13
N PRO A 283 -0.78 25.93 9.62
CA PRO A 283 -1.67 25.33 10.63
C PRO A 283 -2.47 24.12 10.10
N LYS A 284 -2.96 24.20 8.86
CA LYS A 284 -3.90 23.23 8.29
C LYS A 284 -3.28 21.84 8.09
N ARG A 285 -2.07 21.79 7.51
CA ARG A 285 -1.38 20.51 7.23
C ARG A 285 -0.97 19.77 8.51
N PHE A 286 -0.58 20.52 9.54
CA PHE A 286 -0.24 19.96 10.87
C PHE A 286 -1.47 19.36 11.56
N ILE A 287 -2.61 20.04 11.50
CA ILE A 287 -3.89 19.55 12.05
C ILE A 287 -4.41 18.35 11.25
N ASP A 288 -4.25 18.34 9.92
CA ASP A 288 -4.60 17.20 9.06
C ASP A 288 -3.73 15.97 9.35
N GLU A 289 -2.44 16.14 9.65
CA GLU A 289 -1.54 15.05 10.07
C GLU A 289 -1.89 14.54 11.48
N LEU A 290 -2.22 15.42 12.43
CA LEU A 290 -2.69 15.05 13.77
C LEU A 290 -4.01 14.24 13.71
N MET A 291 -4.96 14.67 12.89
CA MET A 291 -6.25 14.01 12.70
C MET A 291 -6.12 12.73 11.85
N GLY A 292 -5.18 12.68 10.90
CA GLY A 292 -4.80 11.47 10.17
C GLY A 292 -4.14 10.41 11.06
N TRP A 293 -3.45 10.84 12.11
CA TRP A 293 -2.83 9.96 13.10
C TRP A 293 -3.86 9.36 14.08
N LEU A 294 -4.84 10.16 14.51
CA LEU A 294 -6.01 9.71 15.27
C LEU A 294 -6.89 8.70 14.50
N LYS A 295 -6.83 8.71 13.17
CA LYS A 295 -7.59 7.79 12.29
C LYS A 295 -6.91 6.45 11.99
N LYS A 296 -5.66 6.19 12.43
CA LYS A 296 -4.99 4.92 12.08
C LYS A 296 -5.56 3.73 12.87
N ARG A 297 -6.40 2.92 12.21
CA ARG A 297 -6.74 1.55 12.62
C ARG A 297 -5.48 0.69 12.72
N LYS A 298 -5.04 0.34 13.93
CA LYS A 298 -4.18 -0.84 14.13
C LYS A 298 -5.04 -2.10 14.00
N ARG A 299 -4.51 -3.07 13.25
CA ARG A 299 -5.16 -4.32 12.85
C ARG A 299 -5.85 -5.04 14.02
N TRP A 300 -7.06 -5.49 13.74
CA TRP A 300 -7.87 -6.39 14.55
C TRP A 300 -7.24 -7.79 14.62
N ASP A 301 -7.14 -8.35 15.82
CA ASP A 301 -6.84 -9.75 16.09
C ASP A 301 -8.07 -10.34 16.82
N PRO A 302 -8.76 -11.33 16.24
CA PRO A 302 -9.99 -11.88 16.80
C PRO A 302 -9.83 -12.71 18.09
N GLU A 303 -8.63 -13.12 18.49
CA GLU A 303 -8.48 -14.19 19.50
C GLU A 303 -8.10 -13.73 20.92
N ILE A 304 -7.99 -12.43 21.19
CA ILE A 304 -7.67 -11.93 22.53
C ILE A 304 -8.86 -11.21 23.15
N TRP A 305 -9.60 -11.93 24.00
CA TRP A 305 -10.62 -11.40 24.91
C TRP A 305 -9.97 -11.09 26.26
N ASP A 306 -9.51 -9.85 26.44
CA ASP A 306 -9.55 -9.05 27.68
C ASP A 306 -8.63 -7.81 27.55
N HIS A 307 -9.21 -6.64 27.27
CA HIS A 307 -9.30 -5.52 28.23
C HIS A 307 -9.87 -4.22 27.61
N PRO A 308 -10.57 -3.41 28.43
CA PRO A 308 -11.20 -2.16 28.05
C PRO A 308 -10.15 -1.07 27.76
N TYR A 309 -10.39 -0.32 26.69
CA TYR A 309 -9.67 0.88 26.21
C TYR A 309 -8.87 1.65 27.30
N PRO A 310 -7.52 1.49 27.38
CA PRO A 310 -6.69 2.18 28.37
C PRO A 310 -6.11 3.52 27.90
N TRP A 311 -6.16 3.87 26.61
CA TRP A 311 -5.32 4.94 26.05
C TRP A 311 -5.77 6.38 26.34
N TRP A 312 -6.90 6.58 27.03
CA TRP A 312 -7.47 7.92 27.26
C TRP A 312 -7.48 8.38 28.72
N ARG A 313 -7.01 7.57 29.68
CA ARG A 313 -7.14 7.93 31.11
C ARG A 313 -6.10 8.93 31.64
N GLU A 314 -4.98 9.19 30.95
CA GLU A 314 -4.02 10.24 31.31
C GLU A 314 -3.31 10.85 30.07
N PRO A 315 -3.74 12.01 29.53
CA PRO A 315 -3.36 12.43 28.19
C PRO A 315 -1.91 12.92 28.03
N LEU A 316 -1.12 13.04 29.09
CA LEU A 316 0.29 13.46 29.00
C LEU A 316 1.29 12.31 29.14
N GLU A 317 0.93 11.21 29.81
CA GLU A 317 1.83 10.06 30.01
C GLU A 317 1.87 9.13 28.79
N TYR A 318 0.87 9.22 27.90
CA TYR A 318 0.78 8.43 26.66
C TYR A 318 1.15 9.20 25.39
N ILE A 319 1.51 10.48 25.48
CA ILE A 319 2.23 11.14 24.39
C ILE A 319 3.60 10.49 24.37
N ASP A 320 3.90 9.79 23.27
CA ASP A 320 5.20 9.14 23.08
C ASP A 320 6.29 10.14 23.48
N TRP A 321 7.24 9.74 24.33
CA TRP A 321 8.32 10.63 24.76
C TRP A 321 9.02 11.28 23.56
N ARG A 322 9.06 10.60 22.40
CA ARG A 322 9.56 11.14 21.13
C ARG A 322 8.73 12.31 20.61
N GLN A 323 7.41 12.32 20.83
CA GLN A 323 6.53 13.43 20.47
C GLN A 323 6.72 14.63 21.40
N ILE A 324 6.93 14.41 22.69
CA ILE A 324 7.30 15.49 23.63
C ILE A 324 8.64 16.09 23.21
N GLU A 325 9.63 15.26 22.91
CA GLU A 325 10.92 15.70 22.39
C GLU A 325 10.78 16.40 21.03
N PHE A 326 9.87 15.96 20.16
CA PHE A 326 9.62 16.61 18.86
C PHE A 326 9.09 18.02 19.03
N ILE A 327 8.12 18.20 19.94
CA ILE A 327 7.55 19.51 20.27
C ILE A 327 8.61 20.41 20.89
N ARG A 328 9.40 19.91 21.84
CA ARG A 328 10.52 20.67 22.44
C ARG A 328 11.52 21.12 21.38
N CYS A 329 11.90 20.20 20.48
CA CYS A 329 12.79 20.49 19.38
C CYS A 329 12.19 21.56 18.44
N THR A 330 10.90 21.48 18.13
CA THR A 330 10.21 22.43 17.24
C THR A 330 10.16 23.84 17.86
N ILE A 331 9.91 23.96 19.17
CA ILE A 331 9.94 25.24 19.89
C ILE A 331 11.35 25.84 19.84
N GLU A 332 12.38 25.03 20.09
CA GLU A 332 13.77 25.50 20.02
C GLU A 332 14.17 25.91 18.59
N MET A 333 13.71 25.17 17.58
CA MET A 333 13.86 25.53 16.17
C MET A 333 13.27 26.91 15.88
N PHE A 334 12.02 27.18 16.28
CA PHE A 334 11.39 28.49 16.09
C PHE A 334 12.12 29.62 16.81
N ARG A 335 12.61 29.36 18.04
CA ARG A 335 13.41 30.33 18.79
C ARG A 335 14.67 30.73 18.02
N ARG A 336 15.39 29.75 17.44
CA ARG A 336 16.61 29.97 16.65
C ARG A 336 16.33 30.65 15.31
N ILE A 337 15.24 30.29 14.62
CA ILE A 337 14.80 30.97 13.39
C ILE A 337 14.52 32.45 13.68
N LYS A 338 13.84 32.77 14.79
CA LYS A 338 13.58 34.15 15.20
C LYS A 338 14.86 34.90 15.53
N ALA A 339 15.79 34.28 16.25
CA ALA A 339 17.10 34.88 16.55
C ALA A 339 17.88 35.18 15.26
N ARG A 340 17.84 34.26 14.29
CA ARG A 340 18.47 34.43 12.98
C ARG A 340 17.85 35.58 12.19
N ALA A 341 16.52 35.70 12.19
CA ALA A 341 15.81 36.78 11.52
C ALA A 341 16.07 38.17 12.13
N ALA A 342 16.42 38.23 13.42
CA ALA A 342 16.72 39.49 14.11
C ALA A 342 18.12 40.06 13.81
N LEU A 343 19.01 39.26 13.22
CA LEU A 343 20.37 39.69 12.85
C LEU A 343 20.35 40.46 11.52
N MET A 344 20.33 41.77 11.61
CA MET A 344 20.40 42.67 10.45
C MET A 344 21.83 42.74 9.88
N PRO A 345 22.01 42.81 8.55
CA PRO A 345 23.32 43.04 7.94
C PRO A 345 23.89 44.42 8.32
N PRO A 346 25.21 44.61 8.34
CA PRO A 346 25.82 45.91 8.62
C PRO A 346 25.41 46.96 7.58
N ALA A 347 25.34 48.23 8.01
CA ALA A 347 25.02 49.33 7.11
C ALA A 347 26.06 49.45 5.99
N ARG A 348 25.58 49.44 4.74
CA ARG A 348 26.43 49.49 3.55
C ARG A 348 26.97 50.91 3.33
N PRO A 349 28.29 51.14 3.30
CA PRO A 349 28.83 52.45 2.95
C PRO A 349 28.56 52.79 1.48
N ALA A 350 28.59 54.08 1.13
CA ALA A 350 28.36 54.54 -0.24
C ALA A 350 29.35 53.93 -1.26
N ARG A 351 30.55 53.57 -0.80
CA ARG A 351 31.61 52.96 -1.59
C ARG A 351 32.15 51.73 -0.88
N VAL A 352 31.78 50.54 -1.36
CA VAL A 352 32.23 49.27 -0.78
C VAL A 352 33.45 48.72 -1.50
N THR A 353 33.43 48.70 -2.84
CA THR A 353 34.53 48.21 -3.69
C THR A 353 34.89 49.24 -4.75
N TRP A 354 36.17 49.28 -5.16
CA TRP A 354 36.66 50.20 -6.20
C TRP A 354 37.96 49.74 -6.85
N ALA A 355 38.32 50.35 -7.98
CA ALA A 355 39.53 50.03 -8.75
C ALA A 355 40.40 51.27 -9.08
N ASP A 356 40.09 52.42 -8.50
CA ASP A 356 40.75 53.69 -8.81
C ASP A 356 42.25 53.63 -8.58
N GLY A 357 42.99 54.36 -9.41
CA GLY A 357 44.44 54.45 -9.31
C GLY A 357 45.21 53.27 -9.90
N ILE A 358 44.56 52.12 -10.18
CA ILE A 358 45.22 50.97 -10.82
C ILE A 358 45.48 51.27 -12.31
N ARG A 359 46.75 51.15 -12.72
CA ARG A 359 47.20 51.33 -14.12
C ARG A 359 47.55 50.01 -14.80
N SER A 360 47.96 49.00 -14.03
CA SER A 360 48.22 47.65 -14.55
C SER A 360 48.23 46.63 -13.42
N ALA A 361 47.66 45.45 -13.67
CA ALA A 361 47.83 44.25 -12.84
C ALA A 361 48.50 43.14 -13.66
N THR A 362 49.70 42.71 -13.26
CA THR A 362 50.45 41.65 -13.96
C THR A 362 50.86 40.54 -13.00
N THR A 363 50.80 39.30 -13.47
CA THR A 363 51.25 38.13 -12.70
C THR A 363 52.47 37.49 -13.35
N ASN A 364 53.37 36.90 -12.56
CA ASN A 364 54.52 36.12 -13.07
C ASN A 364 54.19 34.64 -13.30
N GLY A 365 52.92 34.28 -13.14
CA GLY A 365 52.36 32.94 -13.24
C GLY A 365 50.87 33.00 -12.96
N ALA A 366 50.12 31.98 -13.32
CA ALA A 366 48.67 32.00 -13.16
C ALA A 366 48.19 31.31 -11.86
N CYS A 367 49.08 30.64 -11.12
CA CYS A 367 48.69 29.72 -10.06
C CYS A 367 48.96 30.26 -8.67
N ALA A 368 48.34 29.64 -7.67
CA ALA A 368 48.62 29.93 -6.27
C ALA A 368 50.14 29.85 -6.02
N GLY A 369 50.69 30.83 -5.30
CA GLY A 369 52.13 30.99 -5.11
C GLY A 369 52.82 31.90 -6.13
N ALA A 370 52.20 32.20 -7.28
CA ALA A 370 52.70 33.22 -8.19
C ALA A 370 52.57 34.63 -7.59
N THR A 371 53.40 35.55 -8.04
CA THR A 371 53.41 36.95 -7.61
C THR A 371 52.53 37.79 -8.53
N LEU A 372 51.56 38.47 -7.96
CA LEU A 372 50.80 39.55 -8.57
C LEU A 372 51.46 40.90 -8.23
N THR A 373 51.74 41.69 -9.26
CA THR A 373 52.20 43.08 -9.16
C THR A 373 51.13 44.01 -9.71
N ILE A 374 50.61 44.90 -8.85
CA ILE A 374 49.68 45.97 -9.23
C ILE A 374 50.47 47.28 -9.21
N ARG A 375 50.38 48.07 -10.27
CA ARG A 375 51.02 49.39 -10.38
C ARG A 375 49.98 50.47 -10.59
N GLY A 376 50.24 51.66 -10.08
CA GLY A 376 49.27 52.75 -10.11
C GLY A 376 49.70 53.99 -9.36
N THR A 377 48.72 54.80 -8.99
CA THR A 377 48.88 56.04 -8.21
C THR A 377 47.83 56.11 -7.14
N GLY A 378 48.19 56.51 -5.92
CA GLY A 378 47.25 56.62 -4.80
C GLY A 378 46.77 55.27 -4.26
N LEU A 379 47.52 54.18 -4.48
CA LEU A 379 47.04 52.83 -4.17
C LEU A 379 46.89 52.54 -2.66
N LYS A 380 47.49 53.36 -1.79
CA LYS A 380 47.52 53.14 -0.34
C LYS A 380 46.57 54.11 0.34
N GLU A 381 45.35 53.65 0.59
CA GLU A 381 44.30 54.37 1.31
C GLU A 381 44.12 53.78 2.73
N PRO A 382 43.98 54.60 3.78
CA PRO A 382 43.69 54.11 5.13
C PRO A 382 42.39 53.30 5.16
N GLY A 383 42.42 52.10 5.75
CA GLY A 383 41.24 51.22 5.90
C GLY A 383 40.88 50.39 4.66
N ALA A 384 41.57 50.57 3.53
CA ALA A 384 41.37 49.75 2.34
C ALA A 384 42.01 48.36 2.48
N VAL A 385 41.35 47.35 1.94
CA VAL A 385 41.90 45.99 1.77
C VAL A 385 42.03 45.65 0.29
N LEU A 386 43.05 44.88 -0.09
CA LEU A 386 43.20 44.39 -1.45
C LEU A 386 42.26 43.21 -1.67
N LEU A 387 41.37 43.33 -2.66
CA LEU A 387 40.45 42.29 -3.08
C LEU A 387 40.99 41.52 -4.28
N LEU A 388 41.12 40.20 -4.14
CA LEU A 388 41.46 39.29 -5.24
C LEU A 388 40.27 38.36 -5.57
N PRO A 389 40.02 38.07 -6.85
CA PRO A 389 38.95 37.17 -7.27
C PRO A 389 39.24 35.72 -6.87
N THR A 390 38.31 35.06 -6.17
CA THR A 390 38.37 33.65 -5.78
C THR A 390 37.15 32.86 -6.27
N THR A 391 37.15 31.54 -6.09
CA THR A 391 36.02 30.66 -6.44
C THR A 391 34.69 31.07 -5.81
N ILE A 392 34.73 31.75 -4.66
CA ILE A 392 33.58 32.18 -3.84
C ILE A 392 33.40 33.72 -3.84
N GLY A 393 33.83 34.40 -4.91
CA GLY A 393 33.79 35.86 -5.04
C GLY A 393 35.13 36.53 -4.71
N CYS A 394 35.18 37.86 -4.70
CA CYS A 394 36.40 38.59 -4.36
C CYS A 394 36.65 38.60 -2.85
N ARG A 395 37.88 38.26 -2.44
CA ARG A 395 38.27 38.12 -1.02
C ARG A 395 39.41 39.06 -0.66
N PRO A 396 39.41 39.60 0.58
CA PRO A 396 40.52 40.38 1.08
C PRO A 396 41.76 39.49 1.20
N VAL A 397 42.92 40.01 0.79
CA VAL A 397 44.21 39.32 0.89
C VAL A 397 45.18 40.17 1.68
N THR A 398 45.85 39.53 2.64
CA THR A 398 46.88 40.18 3.46
C THR A 398 48.10 40.50 2.61
N VAL A 399 48.45 41.79 2.53
CA VAL A 399 49.68 42.25 1.88
C VAL A 399 50.71 42.57 2.95
N ALA A 400 51.93 42.03 2.81
CA ALA A 400 53.00 42.26 3.79
C ALA A 400 53.34 43.77 3.92
N PRO A 401 53.68 44.28 5.12
CA PRO A 401 53.85 45.72 5.39
C PRO A 401 54.84 46.52 4.51
N GLY A 402 55.74 45.89 3.73
CA GLY A 402 56.62 46.57 2.76
C GLY A 402 56.16 46.49 1.29
N ASN A 403 55.15 45.66 1.02
CA ASN A 403 54.72 45.33 -0.34
C ASN A 403 53.51 46.15 -0.81
N TRP A 404 53.00 47.07 0.01
CA TRP A 404 51.93 48.01 -0.34
C TRP A 404 52.42 49.44 -0.19
N THR A 405 52.79 50.04 -1.32
CA THR A 405 53.19 51.46 -1.43
C THR A 405 52.12 52.26 -2.17
N GLY A 406 52.23 53.59 -2.20
CA GLY A 406 51.29 54.44 -2.94
C GLY A 406 51.30 54.24 -4.46
N THR A 407 52.30 53.53 -5.01
CA THR A 407 52.44 53.31 -6.46
C THR A 407 52.55 51.85 -6.87
N ARG A 408 52.74 50.93 -5.92
CA ARG A 408 52.96 49.51 -6.20
C ARG A 408 52.42 48.63 -5.07
N ILE A 409 51.71 47.56 -5.45
CA ILE A 409 51.33 46.46 -4.57
C ILE A 409 51.93 45.17 -5.11
N THR A 410 52.55 44.36 -4.24
CA THR A 410 53.06 43.04 -4.60
C THR A 410 52.49 41.99 -3.63
N VAL A 411 51.76 41.01 -4.14
CA VAL A 411 51.11 39.99 -3.32
C VAL A 411 51.27 38.62 -3.95
N THR A 412 51.36 37.58 -3.12
CA THR A 412 51.33 36.19 -3.60
C THR A 412 49.89 35.78 -3.84
N LEU A 413 49.59 35.21 -5.02
CA LEU A 413 48.27 34.70 -5.34
C LEU A 413 47.89 33.59 -4.34
N PRO A 414 46.76 33.71 -3.63
CA PRO A 414 46.31 32.70 -2.69
C PRO A 414 45.81 31.44 -3.40
N ALA A 415 45.64 30.35 -2.64
CA ALA A 415 44.88 29.21 -3.10
C ALA A 415 43.43 29.62 -3.44
N GLY A 416 42.83 28.97 -4.45
CA GLY A 416 41.45 29.27 -4.88
C GLY A 416 41.28 30.56 -5.69
N ILE A 417 42.38 31.22 -6.08
CA ILE A 417 42.34 32.36 -7.02
C ILE A 417 41.63 31.96 -8.33
N VAL A 418 40.88 32.89 -8.94
CA VAL A 418 40.28 32.74 -10.27
C VAL A 418 40.56 33.97 -11.13
N SER A 419 40.29 33.90 -12.42
CA SER A 419 40.40 35.06 -13.31
C SER A 419 39.31 36.07 -12.98
N GLY A 420 39.66 37.36 -12.90
CA GLY A 420 38.71 38.43 -12.56
C GLY A 420 39.41 39.76 -12.24
N PRO A 421 38.62 40.80 -11.94
CA PRO A 421 39.15 42.09 -11.54
C PRO A 421 39.75 42.04 -10.13
N VAL A 422 40.88 42.72 -9.95
CA VAL A 422 41.49 43.02 -8.65
C VAL A 422 41.25 44.47 -8.31
N GLY A 423 41.21 44.80 -7.02
CA GLY A 423 40.95 46.17 -6.60
C GLY A 423 40.91 46.28 -5.10
N PHE A 424 40.12 47.22 -4.61
CA PHE A 424 40.07 47.60 -3.21
C PHE A 424 38.68 47.41 -2.65
N GLY A 425 38.60 47.20 -1.34
CA GLY A 425 37.36 47.22 -0.59
C GLY A 425 37.52 47.90 0.76
N ASP A 426 36.39 48.32 1.34
CA ASP A 426 36.34 48.86 2.70
C ASP A 426 36.55 47.72 3.70
N GLY A 427 37.72 47.69 4.32
CA GLY A 427 38.11 46.61 5.23
C GLY A 427 37.24 46.50 6.47
N ALA A 428 36.71 47.62 6.98
CA ALA A 428 35.85 47.63 8.15
C ALA A 428 34.46 47.05 7.82
N TYR A 429 33.89 47.46 6.69
CA TYR A 429 32.60 46.91 6.24
C TYR A 429 32.69 45.42 5.89
N ILE A 430 33.73 45.00 5.15
CA ILE A 430 33.90 43.58 4.77
C ILE A 430 34.04 42.71 6.03
N ALA A 431 34.86 43.13 7.00
CA ALA A 431 35.00 42.41 8.26
C ALA A 431 33.68 42.33 9.05
N ALA A 432 32.90 43.42 9.09
CA ALA A 432 31.59 43.44 9.73
C ALA A 432 30.58 42.53 9.01
N TYR A 433 30.59 42.50 7.68
CA TYR A 433 29.71 41.62 6.89
C TYR A 433 30.07 40.16 7.10
N ASP A 434 31.35 39.80 7.07
CA ASP A 434 31.81 38.43 7.28
C ASP A 434 31.49 37.95 8.71
N ALA A 435 31.60 38.81 9.71
CA ALA A 435 31.17 38.51 11.08
C ALA A 435 29.65 38.26 11.17
N TRP A 436 28.84 39.09 10.50
CA TRP A 436 27.40 38.89 10.41
C TRP A 436 27.04 37.59 9.68
N ALA A 437 27.67 37.30 8.55
CA ALA A 437 27.44 36.07 7.78
C ALA A 437 27.86 34.81 8.57
N ALA A 438 28.97 34.87 9.30
CA ALA A 438 29.42 33.81 10.18
C ALA A 438 28.40 33.52 11.29
N GLU A 439 27.82 34.56 11.89
CA GLU A 439 26.79 34.42 12.93
C GLU A 439 25.47 33.86 12.36
N GLN A 440 25.05 34.32 11.18
CA GLN A 440 23.92 33.75 10.43
C GLN A 440 24.11 32.25 10.17
N ASN A 441 25.30 31.85 9.72
CA ASN A 441 25.62 30.45 9.43
C ASN A 441 25.78 29.60 10.69
N ARG A 442 26.29 30.16 11.80
CA ARG A 442 26.31 29.49 13.10
C ARG A 442 24.90 29.11 13.54
N LEU A 443 23.96 30.06 13.46
CA LEU A 443 22.55 29.81 13.78
C LEU A 443 21.89 28.81 12.81
N ALA A 444 22.23 28.86 11.52
CA ALA A 444 21.74 27.89 10.54
C ALA A 444 22.21 26.47 10.86
N ALA A 445 23.51 26.28 11.13
CA ALA A 445 24.07 24.99 11.54
C ALA A 445 23.46 24.50 12.86
N GLU A 446 23.19 25.41 13.80
CA GLU A 446 22.49 25.11 15.05
C GLU A 446 21.04 24.68 14.87
N ILE A 447 20.36 25.15 13.82
CA ILE A 447 19.02 24.67 13.44
C ILE A 447 19.11 23.32 12.72
N GLU A 448 20.08 23.16 11.83
CA GLU A 448 20.33 21.91 11.10
C GLU A 448 20.74 20.75 12.03
N ALA A 449 21.38 21.05 13.15
CA ALA A 449 21.70 20.08 14.20
C ALA A 449 20.47 19.62 15.00
N LEU A 450 19.32 20.29 14.90
CA LEU A 450 18.09 19.88 15.57
C LEU A 450 17.47 18.70 14.80
N TRP A 451 17.27 17.58 15.49
CA TRP A 451 16.77 16.35 14.88
C TRP A 451 15.36 16.47 14.24
N CYS A 452 14.57 17.46 14.65
CA CYS A 452 13.25 17.74 14.09
C CYS A 452 13.30 18.57 12.79
N TYR A 453 14.47 19.09 12.42
CA TYR A 453 14.67 19.85 11.19
C TYR A 453 15.14 18.92 10.06
N TRP A 454 14.54 19.05 8.88
CA TRP A 454 14.66 18.06 7.79
C TRP A 454 14.86 18.67 6.40
N LYS A 455 15.09 19.99 6.30
CA LYS A 455 15.41 20.69 5.05
C LYS A 455 16.76 21.38 5.18
N ASP A 456 17.39 21.79 4.10
CA ASP A 456 18.61 22.61 4.19
C ASP A 456 18.22 24.09 4.39
N LEU A 457 18.86 24.79 5.32
CA LEU A 457 18.72 26.24 5.40
C LEU A 457 19.63 26.87 4.34
N PRO A 458 19.22 27.96 3.65
CA PRO A 458 20.15 28.69 2.80
C PRO A 458 21.25 29.31 3.67
N TRP A 459 22.51 29.00 3.37
CA TRP A 459 23.67 29.58 4.03
C TRP A 459 23.91 30.99 3.48
N THR A 460 24.25 31.92 4.37
CA THR A 460 24.62 33.29 4.00
C THR A 460 26.08 33.27 3.52
N PRO A 461 26.36 33.58 2.24
CA PRO A 461 27.72 33.57 1.75
C PRO A 461 28.51 34.74 2.39
N PRO A 462 29.81 34.55 2.68
CA PRO A 462 30.65 35.64 3.13
C PRO A 462 30.89 36.63 1.98
N PHE A 463 31.36 37.84 2.27
CA PHE A 463 31.42 38.95 1.30
C PHE A 463 32.15 38.56 0.01
N GLY A 464 31.51 38.72 -1.14
CA GLY A 464 32.05 38.24 -2.42
C GLY A 464 31.98 39.26 -3.57
N GLU A 465 31.53 40.49 -3.31
CA GLU A 465 31.42 41.52 -4.34
C GLU A 465 32.80 41.90 -4.87
N CYS A 466 32.94 41.91 -6.19
CA CYS A 466 34.19 42.24 -6.85
C CYS A 466 34.26 43.73 -7.22
N PRO A 467 35.46 44.32 -7.25
CA PRO A 467 35.67 45.64 -7.83
C PRO A 467 35.20 45.71 -9.29
N PRO A 468 34.86 46.90 -9.80
CA PRO A 468 34.53 47.07 -11.22
C PRO A 468 35.70 46.64 -12.11
N ASP A 469 35.40 45.91 -13.19
CA ASP A 469 36.39 45.54 -14.20
C ASP A 469 36.61 46.72 -15.15
N ILE A 470 37.78 47.37 -15.02
CA ILE A 470 38.21 48.49 -15.88
C ILE A 470 39.21 48.01 -16.95
N GLY A 471 39.29 46.70 -17.19
CA GLY A 471 40.19 46.05 -18.14
C GLY A 471 41.63 45.93 -17.64
N VAL A 472 42.23 47.02 -17.16
CA VAL A 472 43.63 47.07 -16.71
C VAL A 472 43.87 46.42 -15.34
N ASN A 473 42.81 46.23 -14.54
CA ASN A 473 42.85 45.59 -13.23
C ASN A 473 42.44 44.12 -13.28
N ARG A 474 42.36 43.50 -14.46
CA ARG A 474 41.97 42.10 -14.60
C ARG A 474 43.18 41.17 -14.60
N ILE A 475 43.10 40.08 -13.84
CA ILE A 475 44.12 39.02 -13.85
C ILE A 475 43.58 37.74 -14.49
N VAL A 476 44.47 36.99 -15.15
CA VAL A 476 44.19 35.63 -15.64
C VAL A 476 44.92 34.65 -14.75
N ALA A 477 44.18 34.00 -13.85
CA ALA A 477 44.75 33.17 -12.79
C ALA A 477 43.79 32.07 -12.35
N GLY A 478 44.31 31.00 -11.76
CA GLY A 478 43.54 29.95 -11.11
C GLY A 478 43.38 28.66 -11.91
N ALA A 479 42.86 27.64 -11.24
CA ALA A 479 42.42 26.41 -11.89
C ALA A 479 41.08 26.65 -12.62
N PRO A 480 40.82 25.95 -13.72
CA PRO A 480 39.49 25.93 -14.34
C PRO A 480 38.44 25.40 -13.35
N ILE A 481 37.21 25.89 -13.47
CA ILE A 481 36.08 25.50 -12.60
C ILE A 481 34.92 25.03 -13.47
N ILE A 482 34.36 23.88 -13.13
CA ILE A 482 33.10 23.36 -13.69
C ILE A 482 32.00 23.56 -12.65
N ASP A 483 31.30 24.69 -12.70
CA ASP A 483 30.21 25.00 -11.78
C ASP A 483 29.05 24.00 -11.97
N ALA A 484 28.72 23.71 -13.23
CA ALA A 484 27.71 22.72 -13.59
C ALA A 484 28.13 21.93 -14.82
N PHE A 485 27.85 20.63 -14.80
CA PHE A 485 27.80 19.79 -15.99
C PHE A 485 26.62 18.83 -15.80
N THR A 486 25.67 18.91 -16.72
CA THR A 486 24.38 18.23 -16.61
C THR A 486 23.98 17.61 -17.94
N VAL A 487 23.14 16.59 -17.86
CA VAL A 487 22.42 15.99 -18.98
C VAL A 487 20.93 16.19 -18.75
N SER A 488 20.30 16.99 -19.61
CA SER A 488 18.92 17.47 -19.50
C SER A 488 18.60 18.05 -18.12
N GLY A 489 19.56 18.80 -17.54
CA GLY A 489 19.43 19.43 -16.22
C GLY A 489 19.75 18.52 -15.02
N GLN A 490 20.14 17.25 -15.24
CA GLN A 490 20.43 16.27 -14.18
C GLN A 490 21.88 15.76 -14.26
N THR A 491 22.43 15.20 -13.18
CA THR A 491 23.74 14.52 -13.20
C THR A 491 23.64 13.05 -13.63
N THR A 492 22.47 12.47 -13.44
CA THR A 492 22.09 11.15 -13.95
C THR A 492 20.70 11.25 -14.55
N LEU A 493 20.56 10.89 -15.83
CA LEU A 493 19.28 10.88 -16.54
C LEU A 493 18.94 9.44 -16.95
N VAL A 494 17.69 9.02 -16.79
CA VAL A 494 17.20 7.75 -17.34
C VAL A 494 16.42 8.05 -18.62
N VAL A 495 16.75 7.36 -19.71
CA VAL A 495 16.07 7.50 -21.01
C VAL A 495 15.65 6.14 -21.54
N GLU A 496 14.52 6.09 -22.25
CA GLU A 496 14.11 4.92 -23.01
C GLU A 496 14.81 4.86 -24.39
N PRO A 497 14.93 3.66 -25.00
CA PRO A 497 15.50 3.53 -26.34
C PRO A 497 14.82 4.44 -27.36
N GLY A 498 15.62 5.18 -28.13
CA GLY A 498 15.17 6.14 -29.14
C GLY A 498 14.96 7.57 -28.62
N GLN A 499 14.93 7.79 -27.30
CA GLN A 499 14.90 9.15 -26.75
C GLN A 499 16.26 9.84 -26.90
N THR A 500 16.25 11.18 -26.87
CA THR A 500 17.44 12.04 -26.92
C THR A 500 17.72 12.64 -25.54
N ALA A 501 18.91 13.21 -25.36
CA ALA A 501 19.28 13.95 -24.15
C ALA A 501 20.13 15.17 -24.52
N THR A 502 20.30 16.15 -23.62
CA THR A 502 21.07 17.37 -23.93
C THR A 502 22.15 17.61 -22.89
N LEU A 503 23.42 17.71 -23.30
CA LEU A 503 24.52 18.07 -22.42
C LEU A 503 24.62 19.60 -22.28
N ALA A 504 24.70 20.10 -21.05
CA ALA A 504 24.86 21.51 -20.75
C ALA A 504 25.87 21.72 -19.61
N TRP A 505 26.64 22.80 -19.67
CA TRP A 505 27.65 23.10 -18.66
C TRP A 505 27.80 24.60 -18.41
N ILE A 506 28.32 24.92 -17.21
CA ILE A 506 28.76 26.25 -16.80
C ILE A 506 30.18 26.10 -16.31
N VAL A 507 31.09 26.82 -16.96
CA VAL A 507 32.53 26.73 -16.70
C VAL A 507 33.12 28.13 -16.58
N ARG A 508 34.10 28.28 -15.70
CA ARG A 508 34.84 29.52 -15.50
C ARG A 508 36.33 29.23 -15.57
N ASN A 509 37.10 30.26 -15.90
CA ASN A 509 38.56 30.23 -15.89
C ASN A 509 39.17 29.13 -16.77
N VAL A 510 38.54 28.90 -17.92
CA VAL A 510 38.89 27.83 -18.85
C VAL A 510 39.55 28.42 -20.11
N THR A 511 40.63 27.80 -20.56
CA THR A 511 41.28 28.07 -21.85
C THR A 511 40.85 27.05 -22.90
N GLN A 512 40.57 25.81 -22.48
CA GLN A 512 40.16 24.72 -23.35
C GLN A 512 39.12 23.84 -22.65
N LEU A 513 38.02 23.53 -23.36
CA LEU A 513 37.08 22.48 -22.94
C LEU A 513 37.24 21.28 -23.85
N ARG A 514 37.20 20.09 -23.28
CA ARG A 514 37.12 18.82 -23.99
C ARG A 514 35.94 18.05 -23.46
N LEU A 515 35.01 17.72 -24.34
CA LEU A 515 33.89 16.85 -24.05
C LEU A 515 34.17 15.47 -24.67
N GLU A 516 34.06 14.41 -23.87
CA GLU A 516 34.30 13.05 -24.34
C GLU A 516 33.26 12.07 -23.81
N ARG A 517 32.95 11.07 -24.63
CA ARG A 517 32.15 9.91 -24.21
C ARG A 517 33.11 8.88 -23.63
N ILE A 518 32.97 8.59 -22.33
CA ILE A 518 33.87 7.68 -21.59
C ILE A 518 33.54 6.23 -21.88
N THR A 519 32.25 5.90 -21.96
CA THR A 519 31.79 4.55 -22.30
C THR A 519 31.70 4.37 -23.81
N ALA A 520 31.95 3.16 -24.32
CA ALA A 520 31.75 2.87 -25.74
C ALA A 520 30.27 2.98 -26.17
N ALA A 521 29.34 2.81 -25.23
CA ALA A 521 27.90 2.87 -25.46
C ALA A 521 27.33 4.30 -25.46
N GLY A 522 26.23 4.49 -26.19
CA GLY A 522 25.48 5.76 -26.32
C GLY A 522 25.83 6.52 -27.60
N PRO A 523 25.10 7.60 -27.95
CA PRO A 523 25.42 8.48 -29.06
C PRO A 523 26.86 8.98 -28.98
N SER A 524 27.59 8.96 -30.11
CA SER A 524 28.88 9.63 -30.22
C SER A 524 28.71 11.13 -30.11
N ILE A 525 29.77 11.77 -29.63
CA ILE A 525 29.94 13.21 -29.78
C ILE A 525 30.89 13.35 -30.96
N ASP A 526 30.44 13.98 -32.04
CA ASP A 526 31.24 14.07 -33.27
C ASP A 526 32.52 14.86 -33.01
N GLY A 527 33.65 14.15 -33.08
CA GLY A 527 34.96 14.65 -32.71
C GLY A 527 35.16 14.75 -31.19
N SER A 528 36.38 14.47 -30.72
CA SER A 528 36.87 15.05 -29.47
C SER A 528 36.98 16.56 -29.69
N THR A 529 35.85 17.26 -29.72
CA THR A 529 35.84 18.70 -29.96
C THR A 529 36.50 19.36 -28.76
N VAL A 530 37.65 19.98 -29.02
CA VAL A 530 38.09 21.12 -28.24
C VAL A 530 37.01 22.18 -28.43
N VAL A 531 36.09 22.28 -27.48
CA VAL A 531 35.02 23.27 -27.51
C VAL A 531 35.64 24.58 -27.03
N MET A 532 36.08 25.44 -27.95
CA MET A 532 36.46 26.81 -27.58
C MET A 532 35.17 27.58 -27.25
N ASN A 533 34.91 27.77 -25.95
CA ASN A 533 34.18 28.87 -25.30
C ASN A 533 32.94 29.51 -26.01
N PRO A 534 31.81 29.68 -25.29
CA PRO A 534 30.82 28.67 -24.93
C PRO A 534 29.86 28.40 -26.11
N VAL A 535 29.66 27.14 -26.47
CA VAL A 535 28.63 26.75 -27.44
C VAL A 535 27.35 26.40 -26.67
N SER A 536 26.20 26.65 -27.27
CA SER A 536 24.88 26.19 -26.83
C SER A 536 24.89 24.73 -26.35
N PRO A 537 23.93 24.32 -25.50
CA PRO A 537 23.79 22.92 -25.08
C PRO A 537 23.89 21.95 -26.26
N ILE A 538 24.62 20.84 -26.08
CA ILE A 538 24.82 19.84 -27.14
C ILE A 538 23.70 18.80 -27.02
N ALA A 539 22.82 18.74 -28.01
CA ALA A 539 21.86 17.65 -28.14
C ALA A 539 22.61 16.36 -28.49
N LEU A 540 22.48 15.35 -27.64
CA LEU A 540 22.85 13.98 -27.95
C LEU A 540 21.79 13.41 -28.90
N GLY A 541 22.26 12.65 -29.89
CA GLY A 541 21.36 11.87 -30.75
C GLY A 541 20.52 10.85 -29.98
N PRO A 542 19.61 10.14 -30.66
CA PRO A 542 18.79 9.11 -30.05
C PRO A 542 19.61 7.93 -29.50
N PHE A 543 19.26 7.42 -28.33
CA PHE A 543 19.90 6.26 -27.71
C PHE A 543 19.33 4.94 -28.26
N PHE A 544 19.98 4.34 -29.25
CA PHE A 544 19.56 3.05 -29.83
C PHE A 544 20.22 1.82 -29.17
N LEU A 545 20.09 1.69 -27.85
CA LEU A 545 20.59 0.52 -27.12
C LEU A 545 19.44 -0.44 -26.81
N PHE A 546 19.71 -1.74 -26.96
CA PHE A 546 18.72 -2.80 -26.77
C PHE A 546 18.86 -3.52 -25.44
N THR A 547 19.75 -3.09 -24.54
CA THR A 547 19.92 -3.64 -23.20
C THR A 547 20.15 -2.52 -22.19
N PRO A 548 19.79 -2.73 -20.91
CA PRO A 548 20.10 -1.77 -19.84
C PRO A 548 21.57 -1.40 -19.86
N THR A 549 21.88 -0.11 -20.06
CA THR A 549 23.26 0.34 -20.26
C THR A 549 23.49 1.69 -19.59
N LEU A 550 24.65 1.85 -18.95
CA LEU A 550 25.14 3.11 -18.43
C LEU A 550 26.07 3.76 -19.46
N CYS A 551 25.72 4.96 -19.89
CA CYS A 551 26.54 5.82 -20.74
C CYS A 551 27.13 6.95 -19.89
N THR A 552 28.44 7.13 -19.92
CA THR A 552 29.11 8.21 -19.16
C THR A 552 29.76 9.20 -20.12
N TYR A 553 29.51 10.48 -19.87
CA TYR A 553 30.12 11.60 -20.58
C TYR A 553 30.95 12.41 -19.60
N ARG A 554 32.11 12.89 -20.04
CA ARG A 554 33.06 13.68 -19.25
C ARG A 554 33.30 15.03 -19.90
N LEU A 555 33.16 16.08 -19.11
CA LEU A 555 33.65 17.41 -19.44
C LEU A 555 34.98 17.62 -18.73
N THR A 556 36.03 17.86 -19.49
CA THR A 556 37.34 18.28 -18.99
C THR A 556 37.53 19.76 -19.31
N ALA A 557 37.72 20.59 -18.29
CA ALA A 557 38.07 21.98 -18.42
C ALA A 557 39.55 22.15 -18.08
N THR A 558 40.32 22.69 -19.02
CA THR A 558 41.73 23.02 -18.87
C THR A 558 41.86 24.53 -18.79
N GLY A 559 42.61 25.02 -17.81
CA GLY A 559 42.85 26.44 -17.58
C GLY A 559 44.33 26.70 -17.30
N PRO A 560 44.66 27.92 -16.88
CA PRO A 560 46.05 28.32 -16.65
C PRO A 560 46.78 27.46 -15.60
N CYS A 561 46.05 26.81 -14.70
CA CYS A 561 46.60 26.02 -13.58
C CYS A 561 46.16 24.56 -13.59
N GLY A 562 46.19 23.92 -14.76
CA GLY A 562 45.91 22.51 -14.92
C GLY A 562 44.49 22.24 -15.45
N SER A 563 43.97 21.05 -15.18
CA SER A 563 42.67 20.60 -15.68
C SER A 563 41.81 20.04 -14.56
N VAL A 564 40.50 20.26 -14.65
CA VAL A 564 39.48 19.63 -13.81
C VAL A 564 38.50 18.89 -14.71
N PHE A 565 37.85 17.85 -14.20
CA PHE A 565 36.83 17.13 -14.95
C PHE A 565 35.58 16.86 -14.11
N ARG A 566 34.46 16.67 -14.80
CA ARG A 566 33.19 16.25 -14.20
C ARG A 566 32.48 15.29 -15.14
N ASP A 567 31.84 14.28 -14.56
CA ASP A 567 31.12 13.24 -15.29
C ASP A 567 29.61 13.40 -15.11
N VAL A 568 28.86 13.05 -16.14
CA VAL A 568 27.42 12.84 -16.09
C VAL A 568 27.09 11.48 -16.69
N SER A 569 25.98 10.91 -16.24
CA SER A 569 25.56 9.59 -16.66
C SER A 569 24.18 9.61 -17.31
N VAL A 570 24.01 8.84 -18.38
CA VAL A 570 22.72 8.53 -18.97
C VAL A 570 22.51 7.03 -18.86
N VAL A 571 21.42 6.63 -18.23
CA VAL A 571 21.02 5.24 -18.13
C VAL A 571 19.96 4.98 -19.19
N VAL A 572 20.29 4.13 -20.15
CA VAL A 572 19.31 3.65 -21.13
C VAL A 572 18.60 2.45 -20.54
N SER A 573 17.33 2.61 -20.19
CA SER A 573 16.50 1.54 -19.65
C SER A 573 15.05 1.74 -20.11
N LYS A 574 14.32 0.63 -20.28
CA LYS A 574 12.92 0.67 -20.69
C LYS A 574 12.04 0.20 -19.56
N ARG A 575 10.98 0.95 -19.28
CA ARG A 575 10.00 0.56 -18.28
C ARG A 575 9.17 -0.63 -18.80
N PRO A 576 9.16 -1.78 -18.12
CA PRO A 576 8.39 -2.92 -18.59
C PRO A 576 6.90 -2.68 -18.35
N SER A 577 6.14 -2.34 -19.38
CA SER A 577 4.67 -2.31 -19.28
C SER A 577 4.16 -3.75 -19.14
N ILE A 578 3.86 -4.20 -17.92
CA ILE A 578 3.35 -5.54 -17.65
C ILE A 578 1.82 -5.56 -17.61
N TRP A 579 1.23 -6.64 -18.11
CA TRP A 579 -0.21 -6.90 -17.95
C TRP A 579 -0.49 -8.40 -17.86
N ILE A 580 -1.60 -8.73 -17.22
CA ILE A 580 -2.10 -10.11 -17.15
C ILE A 580 -2.90 -10.36 -18.41
N GLN A 581 -2.43 -11.25 -19.27
CA GLN A 581 -3.09 -11.61 -20.53
C GLN A 581 -4.29 -12.52 -20.29
N SER A 582 -4.11 -13.53 -19.44
CA SER A 582 -5.15 -14.52 -19.15
C SER A 582 -4.95 -15.14 -17.78
N VAL A 583 -6.06 -15.56 -17.18
CA VAL A 583 -6.13 -16.33 -15.95
C VAL A 583 -6.89 -17.60 -16.27
N GLU A 584 -6.29 -18.76 -16.02
CA GLU A 584 -6.87 -20.09 -16.21
C GLU A 584 -7.03 -20.75 -14.83
N VAL A 585 -8.12 -21.48 -14.57
CA VAL A 585 -8.42 -22.12 -13.27
C VAL A 585 -8.71 -23.60 -13.50
N THR A 586 -7.67 -24.43 -13.48
CA THR A 586 -7.76 -25.83 -13.93
C THR A 586 -7.62 -26.82 -12.78
N GLN A 587 -8.33 -27.96 -12.88
CA GLN A 587 -8.21 -29.10 -11.96
C GLN A 587 -7.67 -30.36 -12.63
N SER A 588 -7.49 -30.31 -13.96
CA SER A 588 -7.04 -31.43 -14.78
C SER A 588 -6.84 -30.94 -16.21
N ILE A 589 -7.93 -30.46 -16.80
CA ILE A 589 -7.96 -29.90 -18.13
C ILE A 589 -8.73 -28.59 -18.10
N GLN A 590 -8.32 -27.63 -18.91
CA GLN A 590 -9.17 -26.51 -19.19
C GLN A 590 -8.87 -25.92 -20.58
N THR A 591 -9.92 -25.46 -21.24
CA THR A 591 -9.79 -24.56 -22.38
C THR A 591 -9.66 -23.12 -21.88
N SER A 592 -9.23 -22.19 -22.74
CA SER A 592 -9.16 -20.77 -22.36
C SER A 592 -10.51 -20.16 -21.89
N PRO A 593 -11.70 -20.64 -22.35
CA PRO A 593 -13.00 -20.24 -21.79
C PRO A 593 -13.45 -20.92 -20.49
N HIS A 594 -12.60 -21.65 -19.78
CA HIS A 594 -12.99 -22.36 -18.55
C HIS A 594 -14.05 -23.47 -18.74
N SER A 595 -13.88 -24.30 -19.77
CA SER A 595 -14.86 -25.31 -20.24
C SER A 595 -15.29 -26.43 -19.29
N VAL A 596 -14.65 -26.60 -18.12
CA VAL A 596 -14.99 -27.69 -17.21
C VAL A 596 -15.55 -27.17 -15.89
N ARG A 597 -16.54 -27.89 -15.36
CA ARG A 597 -17.07 -27.68 -14.02
C ARG A 597 -15.99 -28.03 -12.99
N LEU A 598 -15.86 -27.19 -11.97
CA LEU A 598 -14.84 -27.35 -10.92
C LEU A 598 -15.43 -28.16 -9.76
N VAL A 599 -14.76 -29.23 -9.37
CA VAL A 599 -15.12 -30.08 -8.25
C VAL A 599 -14.66 -29.43 -6.94
N ALA A 600 -15.56 -29.31 -5.97
CA ALA A 600 -15.22 -28.79 -4.65
C ALA A 600 -14.22 -29.71 -3.92
N GLY A 601 -13.19 -29.14 -3.30
CA GLY A 601 -12.17 -29.88 -2.55
C GLY A 601 -11.14 -30.61 -3.41
N LYS A 602 -11.19 -30.47 -4.74
CA LYS A 602 -10.18 -31.04 -5.65
C LYS A 602 -8.98 -30.10 -5.83
N PRO A 603 -7.73 -30.61 -5.90
CA PRO A 603 -6.56 -29.79 -6.20
C PRO A 603 -6.78 -28.93 -7.44
N THR A 604 -6.61 -27.62 -7.27
CA THR A 604 -6.91 -26.62 -8.31
C THR A 604 -5.71 -25.71 -8.50
N VAL A 605 -5.35 -25.46 -9.75
CA VAL A 605 -4.26 -24.56 -10.11
C VAL A 605 -4.81 -23.37 -10.86
N VAL A 606 -4.46 -22.18 -10.39
CA VAL A 606 -4.68 -20.95 -11.16
C VAL A 606 -3.40 -20.64 -11.93
N ARG A 607 -3.48 -20.55 -13.25
CA ARG A 607 -2.34 -20.25 -14.12
C ARG A 607 -2.52 -18.86 -14.70
N VAL A 608 -1.51 -18.02 -14.56
CA VAL A 608 -1.57 -16.61 -14.95
C VAL A 608 -0.53 -16.37 -16.02
N THR A 609 -0.99 -16.06 -17.23
CA THR A 609 -0.12 -15.67 -18.34
C THR A 609 0.12 -14.18 -18.29
N VAL A 610 1.38 -13.79 -18.25
CA VAL A 610 1.82 -12.39 -18.15
C VAL A 610 2.48 -11.99 -19.45
N ARG A 611 2.26 -10.76 -19.91
CA ARG A 611 3.00 -10.16 -21.03
C ARG A 611 3.73 -8.89 -20.60
N HIS A 612 4.69 -8.48 -21.42
CA HIS A 612 5.48 -7.27 -21.20
C HIS A 612 5.67 -6.43 -22.48
N GLY A 613 5.76 -5.11 -22.34
CA GLY A 613 5.90 -4.13 -23.42
C GLY A 613 7.34 -3.78 -23.81
N LEU A 614 8.30 -4.70 -23.67
CA LEU A 614 9.73 -4.42 -23.92
C LEU A 614 10.07 -4.19 -25.41
N LEU A 615 9.31 -4.78 -26.35
CA LEU A 615 9.46 -4.57 -27.80
C LEU A 615 10.90 -4.75 -28.30
N GLY A 616 11.56 -5.84 -27.91
CA GLY A 616 12.95 -6.15 -28.34
C GLY A 616 14.03 -5.76 -27.31
N PHE A 617 13.73 -4.87 -26.37
CA PHE A 617 14.69 -4.48 -25.33
C PHE A 617 14.95 -5.62 -24.33
N GLY A 618 16.20 -5.76 -23.89
CA GLY A 618 16.67 -6.81 -22.98
C GLY A 618 16.57 -8.22 -23.54
N GLY A 619 16.70 -8.40 -24.87
CA GLY A 619 16.44 -9.71 -25.51
C GLY A 619 14.95 -10.04 -25.61
N ASN A 620 14.08 -9.05 -25.38
CA ASN A 620 12.63 -9.20 -25.34
C ASN A 620 12.14 -10.25 -24.33
N VAL A 621 12.81 -10.29 -23.18
CA VAL A 621 12.46 -11.14 -22.04
C VAL A 621 12.44 -10.29 -20.76
N LEU A 622 11.49 -10.59 -19.87
CA LEU A 622 11.35 -9.93 -18.58
C LEU A 622 11.64 -10.93 -17.45
N PRO A 623 12.86 -10.91 -16.88
CA PRO A 623 13.22 -11.79 -15.77
C PRO A 623 12.62 -11.30 -14.45
N GLY A 624 12.55 -12.20 -13.47
CA GLY A 624 12.23 -11.85 -12.08
C GLY A 624 10.76 -11.48 -11.84
N VAL A 625 9.85 -11.86 -12.75
CA VAL A 625 8.42 -11.63 -12.58
C VAL A 625 7.89 -12.56 -11.50
N ARG A 626 7.30 -12.00 -10.46
CA ARG A 626 6.69 -12.73 -9.34
C ARG A 626 5.20 -12.48 -9.33
N GLY A 627 4.44 -13.40 -8.75
CA GLY A 627 3.03 -13.17 -8.49
C GLY A 627 2.58 -13.69 -7.14
N ARG A 628 1.51 -13.08 -6.63
CA ARG A 628 0.77 -13.53 -5.45
C ARG A 628 -0.72 -13.53 -5.76
N MET A 629 -1.45 -14.43 -5.12
CA MET A 629 -2.90 -14.57 -5.25
C MET A 629 -3.55 -14.70 -3.87
N ARG A 630 -4.80 -14.28 -3.76
CA ARG A 630 -5.70 -14.68 -2.67
C ARG A 630 -7.09 -14.98 -3.20
N VAL A 631 -7.83 -15.79 -2.46
CA VAL A 631 -9.18 -16.22 -2.81
C VAL A 631 -10.19 -15.43 -1.97
N ARG A 632 -11.26 -14.96 -2.61
CA ARG A 632 -12.41 -14.34 -1.96
C ARG A 632 -13.66 -15.15 -2.26
N ARG A 633 -14.33 -15.62 -1.22
CA ARG A 633 -15.63 -16.28 -1.38
C ARG A 633 -16.71 -15.25 -1.70
N VAL A 634 -17.60 -15.59 -2.62
CA VAL A 634 -18.83 -14.81 -2.85
C VAL A 634 -19.70 -14.96 -1.60
N GLY A 635 -19.98 -13.84 -0.91
CA GLY A 635 -20.69 -13.84 0.37
C GLY A 635 -19.82 -13.66 1.62
N GLY A 636 -18.48 -13.60 1.49
CA GLY A 636 -17.58 -13.21 2.58
C GLY A 636 -16.49 -14.23 2.90
N GLY A 637 -15.41 -13.78 3.54
CA GLY A 637 -14.20 -14.56 3.78
C GLY A 637 -13.14 -14.31 2.70
N VAL A 638 -11.91 -14.06 3.14
CA VAL A 638 -10.76 -13.78 2.27
C VAL A 638 -9.58 -14.60 2.77
N SER A 639 -8.91 -15.33 1.88
CA SER A 639 -7.70 -16.06 2.24
C SER A 639 -6.53 -15.10 2.50
N ALA A 640 -5.49 -15.58 3.18
CA ALA A 640 -4.19 -14.93 3.12
C ALA A 640 -3.67 -14.89 1.66
N TRP A 641 -2.75 -13.98 1.39
CA TRP A 641 -1.98 -14.01 0.14
C TRP A 641 -1.03 -15.21 0.14
N PHE A 642 -0.92 -15.86 -1.00
CA PHE A 642 0.06 -16.91 -1.27
C PHE A 642 0.70 -16.70 -2.64
N ASP A 643 1.98 -17.03 -2.76
CA ASP A 643 2.76 -16.80 -3.97
C ASP A 643 2.62 -17.94 -4.98
N ALA A 644 3.11 -17.71 -6.20
CA ALA A 644 3.18 -18.73 -7.24
C ALA A 644 4.18 -19.84 -6.86
N ALA A 645 3.83 -21.08 -7.23
CA ALA A 645 4.54 -22.31 -6.92
C ALA A 645 5.33 -22.87 -8.12
N ASN A 646 5.74 -22.01 -9.06
CA ASN A 646 6.56 -22.40 -10.22
C ASN A 646 7.80 -23.20 -9.80
N ASN A 647 8.20 -24.17 -10.63
CA ASN A 647 9.35 -25.06 -10.40
C ASN A 647 9.27 -25.97 -9.16
N SER A 648 8.10 -26.11 -8.55
CA SER A 648 7.86 -27.14 -7.51
C SER A 648 7.22 -28.39 -8.12
N MET A 649 7.78 -29.57 -7.80
CA MET A 649 7.23 -30.88 -8.16
C MET A 649 7.38 -31.84 -6.96
N PRO A 650 6.28 -32.26 -6.31
CA PRO A 650 4.90 -31.85 -6.55
C PRO A 650 4.68 -30.36 -6.27
N MET A 651 3.56 -29.79 -6.73
CA MET A 651 3.21 -28.40 -6.40
C MET A 651 3.14 -28.21 -4.89
N GLY A 652 4.09 -27.46 -4.34
CA GLY A 652 4.17 -27.15 -2.92
C GLY A 652 3.64 -25.74 -2.62
N ALA A 653 3.15 -25.53 -1.40
CA ALA A 653 2.83 -24.18 -0.92
C ALA A 653 4.14 -23.47 -0.52
N ASN A 654 4.72 -22.60 -1.37
CA ASN A 654 5.91 -21.80 -1.00
C ASN A 654 6.26 -20.63 -1.95
N PRO A 655 7.15 -19.67 -1.57
CA PRO A 655 6.76 -18.29 -1.22
C PRO A 655 7.50 -17.26 -2.09
N GLY A 656 7.30 -17.31 -3.40
CA GLY A 656 7.80 -16.25 -4.30
C GLY A 656 8.67 -16.75 -5.44
N ALA A 657 8.30 -17.89 -6.03
CA ALA A 657 8.88 -18.29 -7.30
C ALA A 657 8.73 -17.14 -8.31
N SER A 658 9.80 -16.91 -9.07
CA SER A 658 9.79 -15.96 -10.17
C SER A 658 9.95 -16.70 -11.48
N ILE A 659 9.34 -16.17 -12.53
CA ILE A 659 9.51 -16.63 -13.91
C ILE A 659 10.25 -15.58 -14.74
N THR A 660 10.79 -16.03 -15.87
CA THR A 660 11.25 -15.15 -16.94
C THR A 660 10.17 -15.17 -18.01
N VAL A 661 9.46 -14.05 -18.17
CA VAL A 661 8.37 -13.94 -19.13
C VAL A 661 8.99 -13.64 -20.50
N PRO A 662 8.77 -14.47 -21.54
CA PRO A 662 9.18 -14.14 -22.90
C PRO A 662 8.16 -13.22 -23.58
N ALA A 663 8.54 -12.63 -24.71
CA ALA A 663 7.65 -11.76 -25.50
C ALA A 663 6.32 -12.42 -25.91
N SER A 664 6.38 -13.71 -26.20
CA SER A 664 5.25 -14.54 -26.60
C SER A 664 5.15 -15.71 -25.64
N PRO A 665 4.62 -15.50 -24.42
CA PRO A 665 4.48 -16.56 -23.44
C PRO A 665 3.60 -17.67 -24.00
N SER A 666 4.05 -18.91 -23.85
CA SER A 666 3.31 -20.06 -24.32
C SER A 666 2.60 -20.75 -23.16
N ARG A 667 1.28 -20.96 -23.31
CA ARG A 667 0.48 -21.75 -22.36
C ARG A 667 1.01 -23.18 -22.20
N ASN A 668 1.74 -23.70 -23.18
CA ASN A 668 2.30 -25.06 -23.13
C ASN A 668 3.60 -25.15 -22.32
N ASN A 669 4.19 -24.02 -21.94
CA ASN A 669 5.42 -23.96 -21.16
C ASN A 669 5.11 -23.43 -19.77
N THR A 670 5.27 -24.26 -18.74
CA THR A 670 4.94 -23.90 -17.36
C THR A 670 5.86 -22.84 -16.75
N ASN A 671 6.98 -22.56 -17.41
CA ASN A 671 7.88 -21.47 -17.04
C ASN A 671 7.45 -20.11 -17.63
N ASP A 672 6.46 -20.09 -18.52
CA ASP A 672 5.92 -18.85 -19.10
C ASP A 672 4.67 -18.34 -18.36
N THR A 673 4.14 -19.12 -17.41
CA THR A 673 2.93 -18.80 -16.63
C THR A 673 3.23 -18.84 -15.14
N LEU A 674 2.64 -17.94 -14.35
CA LEU A 674 2.67 -18.03 -12.89
C LEU A 674 1.60 -19.03 -12.44
N ASN A 675 2.00 -20.11 -11.77
CA ASN A 675 1.09 -21.21 -11.39
C ASN A 675 0.86 -21.20 -9.87
N PHE A 676 -0.40 -21.09 -9.44
CA PHE A 676 -0.79 -21.00 -8.04
C PHE A 676 -1.59 -22.24 -7.63
N LEU A 677 -1.15 -22.97 -6.61
CA LEU A 677 -1.96 -24.02 -6.00
C LEU A 677 -3.01 -23.37 -5.09
N VAL A 678 -4.30 -23.52 -5.41
CA VAL A 678 -5.37 -23.06 -4.53
C VAL A 678 -5.40 -23.97 -3.30
N PRO A 679 -5.30 -23.42 -2.07
CA PRO A 679 -5.43 -24.25 -0.88
C PRO A 679 -6.80 -24.94 -0.88
N THR A 680 -6.84 -26.24 -0.58
CA THR A 680 -8.06 -27.06 -0.72
C THR A 680 -9.27 -26.47 0.02
N ALA A 681 -9.08 -25.90 1.21
CA ALA A 681 -10.14 -25.24 1.99
C ALA A 681 -10.78 -24.02 1.28
N TRP A 682 -10.13 -23.48 0.25
CA TRP A 682 -10.60 -22.39 -0.60
C TRP A 682 -11.04 -22.85 -1.99
N ALA A 683 -10.91 -24.14 -2.32
CA ALA A 683 -11.45 -24.73 -3.54
C ALA A 683 -12.89 -25.24 -3.33
N HIS A 684 -13.74 -24.45 -2.67
CA HIS A 684 -15.14 -24.77 -2.37
C HIS A 684 -16.03 -23.55 -2.61
N ALA A 685 -17.32 -23.76 -2.90
CA ALA A 685 -18.30 -22.70 -3.15
C ALA A 685 -17.92 -21.77 -4.32
N SER A 686 -18.54 -20.60 -4.41
CA SER A 686 -18.24 -19.62 -5.45
C SER A 686 -17.10 -18.68 -5.00
N ASN A 687 -16.05 -18.55 -5.81
CA ASN A 687 -14.84 -17.80 -5.47
C ASN A 687 -14.43 -16.79 -6.54
N ARG A 688 -13.79 -15.70 -6.12
CA ARG A 688 -13.02 -14.77 -6.96
C ARG A 688 -11.55 -14.85 -6.58
N PHE A 689 -10.66 -14.77 -7.57
CA PHE A 689 -9.22 -14.75 -7.38
C PHE A 689 -8.71 -13.32 -7.56
N GLU A 690 -8.10 -12.77 -6.51
CA GLU A 690 -7.36 -11.52 -6.62
C GLU A 690 -5.89 -11.85 -6.83
N ILE A 691 -5.35 -11.42 -7.97
CA ILE A 691 -4.01 -11.77 -8.43
C ILE A 691 -3.22 -10.48 -8.59
N GLU A 692 -2.00 -10.46 -8.07
CA GLU A 692 -1.03 -9.39 -8.29
C GLU A 692 0.23 -9.98 -8.91
N VAL A 693 0.68 -9.36 -10.01
CA VAL A 693 1.95 -9.66 -10.68
C VAL A 693 2.86 -8.45 -10.52
N ARG A 694 4.13 -8.70 -10.21
CA ARG A 694 5.12 -7.67 -9.93
C ARG A 694 6.47 -8.00 -10.52
N VAL A 695 7.20 -6.97 -10.93
CA VAL A 695 8.62 -7.02 -11.24
C VAL A 695 9.31 -5.89 -10.48
N ALA A 696 10.51 -6.17 -9.96
CA ALA A 696 11.29 -5.19 -9.24
C ALA A 696 12.64 -5.02 -9.91
N ASN A 697 13.13 -3.77 -9.92
CA ASN A 697 14.48 -3.41 -10.33
C ASN A 697 14.85 -3.85 -11.76
N TYR A 698 13.89 -3.93 -12.68
CA TYR A 698 14.20 -4.26 -14.08
C TYR A 698 15.07 -3.17 -14.72
N GLY A 699 16.14 -3.59 -15.37
CA GLY A 699 17.09 -2.68 -16.00
C GLY A 699 17.90 -1.85 -15.01
N ALA A 700 18.05 -2.33 -13.77
CA ALA A 700 19.02 -1.77 -12.84
C ALA A 700 20.44 -1.84 -13.43
N VAL A 701 21.14 -0.71 -13.46
CA VAL A 701 22.51 -0.60 -13.96
C VAL A 701 23.19 0.61 -13.33
N GLY A 702 24.40 0.40 -12.81
CA GLY A 702 25.13 1.45 -12.08
C GLY A 702 24.30 2.00 -10.90
N PRO A 703 24.13 3.34 -10.80
CA PRO A 703 23.37 3.96 -9.71
C PRO A 703 21.85 3.89 -9.89
N PHE A 704 21.35 3.46 -11.05
CA PHE A 704 19.91 3.34 -11.29
C PHE A 704 19.37 2.03 -10.71
N GLY A 705 18.46 2.15 -9.74
CA GLY A 705 17.84 1.01 -9.06
C GLY A 705 16.91 0.15 -9.92
N GLY A 706 16.66 0.54 -11.17
CA GLY A 706 15.76 -0.17 -12.08
C GLY A 706 14.30 0.27 -11.96
N HIS A 707 13.46 -0.24 -12.87
CA HIS A 707 12.02 -0.03 -12.85
C HIS A 707 11.34 -1.12 -12.01
N SER A 708 10.40 -0.70 -11.17
CA SER A 708 9.49 -1.61 -10.45
C SER A 708 8.07 -1.36 -10.93
N GLU A 709 7.34 -2.43 -11.22
CA GLU A 709 5.99 -2.39 -11.74
C GLU A 709 5.13 -3.47 -11.09
N SER A 710 3.85 -3.18 -10.93
CA SER A 710 2.86 -4.16 -10.51
C SER A 710 1.53 -3.97 -11.24
N VAL A 711 0.84 -5.08 -11.49
CA VAL A 711 -0.51 -5.10 -12.06
C VAL A 711 -1.35 -6.08 -11.25
N SER A 712 -2.63 -5.78 -11.08
CA SER A 712 -3.55 -6.67 -10.37
C SER A 712 -4.84 -6.88 -11.15
N VAL A 713 -5.43 -8.06 -11.03
CA VAL A 713 -6.73 -8.40 -11.60
C VAL A 713 -7.57 -9.18 -10.59
N ASN A 714 -8.88 -9.02 -10.69
CA ASN A 714 -9.85 -9.83 -9.96
C ASN A 714 -10.61 -10.70 -10.97
N GLN A 715 -10.40 -12.02 -10.93
CA GLN A 715 -11.02 -12.96 -11.85
C GLN A 715 -12.12 -13.77 -11.15
N GLY A 716 -13.26 -13.95 -11.81
CA GLY A 716 -14.39 -14.77 -11.33
C GLY A 716 -15.74 -14.04 -11.38
N PRO A 717 -16.80 -14.64 -10.80
CA PRO A 717 -16.77 -15.80 -9.92
C PRO A 717 -16.50 -17.13 -10.63
N PHE A 718 -15.92 -18.10 -9.91
CA PHE A 718 -15.77 -19.50 -10.28
C PHE A 718 -16.51 -20.36 -9.28
N ASN A 719 -17.40 -21.22 -9.76
CA ASN A 719 -18.22 -22.08 -8.91
C ASN A 719 -17.56 -23.45 -8.75
N PHE A 720 -17.26 -23.81 -7.50
CA PHE A 720 -16.83 -25.15 -7.12
C PHE A 720 -18.05 -25.91 -6.61
N GLU A 721 -18.42 -26.97 -7.34
CA GLU A 721 -19.61 -27.74 -7.07
C GLU A 721 -19.26 -29.01 -6.28
N ALA A 722 -20.08 -29.33 -5.29
CA ALA A 722 -19.93 -30.58 -4.55
C ALA A 722 -20.18 -31.77 -5.47
N ARG A 723 -19.36 -32.80 -5.34
CA ARG A 723 -19.51 -34.11 -5.99
C ARG A 723 -19.27 -35.20 -4.98
N ARG A 724 -19.82 -36.39 -5.26
CA ARG A 724 -19.52 -37.59 -4.49
C ARG A 724 -18.00 -37.82 -4.47
N THR A 725 -17.46 -38.09 -3.30
CA THR A 725 -16.10 -38.63 -3.21
C THR A 725 -16.15 -40.09 -3.65
N MET A 726 -15.41 -40.42 -4.71
CA MET A 726 -15.28 -41.82 -5.13
C MET A 726 -14.54 -42.62 -4.05
N GLU A 727 -15.11 -43.77 -3.71
CA GLU A 727 -14.48 -44.80 -2.88
C GLU A 727 -13.78 -45.78 -3.83
N LEU A 728 -12.46 -45.91 -3.72
CA LEU A 728 -11.67 -46.84 -4.53
C LEU A 728 -11.05 -47.89 -3.61
N ARG A 729 -11.35 -49.16 -3.86
CA ARG A 729 -10.80 -50.27 -3.09
C ARG A 729 -9.87 -51.08 -3.97
N TYR A 730 -8.59 -51.15 -3.62
CA TYR A 730 -7.66 -51.94 -4.43
C TYR A 730 -7.55 -53.39 -3.92
N VAL A 731 -7.44 -54.31 -4.86
CA VAL A 731 -7.13 -55.72 -4.63
C VAL A 731 -5.78 -56.01 -5.26
N ARG A 732 -4.84 -56.55 -4.48
CA ARG A 732 -3.52 -56.92 -4.99
C ARG A 732 -3.60 -58.29 -5.65
N VAL A 733 -3.24 -58.35 -6.93
CA VAL A 733 -3.25 -59.58 -7.71
C VAL A 733 -1.83 -60.03 -8.00
N ARG A 734 -1.49 -61.24 -7.60
CA ARG A 734 -0.26 -61.94 -7.99
C ARG A 734 -0.45 -62.56 -9.36
N TRP A 735 -0.56 -61.70 -10.36
CA TRP A 735 -0.55 -62.10 -11.76
C TRP A 735 0.89 -62.30 -12.21
N SER A 736 1.24 -63.52 -12.66
CA SER A 736 2.56 -63.92 -13.20
C SER A 736 3.73 -62.97 -12.85
N GLY A 737 4.40 -63.17 -11.69
CA GLY A 737 5.51 -62.32 -11.26
C GLY A 737 5.43 -61.87 -9.80
N THR A 738 5.88 -60.64 -9.53
CA THR A 738 5.90 -60.02 -8.19
C THR A 738 4.58 -59.30 -7.89
N THR A 739 3.99 -59.57 -6.72
CA THR A 739 2.80 -58.84 -6.26
C THR A 739 3.11 -57.35 -6.06
N PRO A 740 2.26 -56.42 -6.51
CA PRO A 740 2.48 -55.00 -6.26
C PRO A 740 2.39 -54.70 -4.77
N SER A 741 3.23 -53.78 -4.31
CA SER A 741 3.18 -53.31 -2.91
C SER A 741 1.93 -52.44 -2.67
N ASP A 742 1.51 -52.30 -1.41
CA ASP A 742 0.44 -51.35 -1.04
C ASP A 742 0.77 -49.93 -1.47
N ALA A 743 2.04 -49.51 -1.28
CA ALA A 743 2.51 -48.20 -1.70
C ALA A 743 2.38 -48.00 -3.22
N THR A 744 2.66 -49.05 -4.01
CA THR A 744 2.48 -49.05 -5.46
C THR A 744 1.02 -48.91 -5.85
N CYS A 745 0.12 -49.66 -5.21
CA CYS A 745 -1.32 -49.60 -5.46
C CYS A 745 -1.89 -48.21 -5.13
N LEU A 746 -1.54 -47.68 -3.95
CA LEU A 746 -1.92 -46.34 -3.53
C LEU A 746 -1.40 -45.25 -4.46
N ALA A 747 -0.14 -45.33 -4.90
CA ALA A 747 0.44 -44.36 -5.84
C ALA A 747 -0.27 -44.39 -7.20
N THR A 748 -0.59 -45.60 -7.70
CA THR A 748 -1.33 -45.81 -8.95
C THR A 748 -2.66 -45.09 -8.91
N LEU A 749 -3.50 -45.40 -7.92
CA LEU A 749 -4.82 -44.79 -7.79
C LEU A 749 -4.76 -43.30 -7.47
N ARG A 750 -3.83 -42.84 -6.63
CA ARG A 750 -3.63 -41.40 -6.35
C ARG A 750 -3.26 -40.61 -7.60
N SER A 751 -2.54 -41.22 -8.55
CA SER A 751 -2.22 -40.59 -9.83
C SER A 751 -3.38 -40.60 -10.84
N ALA A 752 -4.40 -41.43 -10.63
CA ALA A 752 -5.63 -41.45 -11.42
C ALA A 752 -6.64 -40.37 -10.99
N VAL A 753 -6.75 -40.12 -9.68
CA VAL A 753 -7.73 -39.15 -9.11
C VAL A 753 -7.71 -37.76 -9.78
N PRO A 754 -6.56 -37.16 -10.15
CA PRO A 754 -6.54 -35.89 -10.88
C PRO A 754 -7.33 -35.91 -12.20
N LEU A 755 -7.53 -37.08 -12.81
CA LEU A 755 -8.22 -37.28 -14.09
C LEU A 755 -9.72 -37.54 -13.96
N LEU A 756 -10.21 -37.72 -12.75
CA LEU A 756 -11.61 -38.05 -12.48
C LEU A 756 -12.32 -36.87 -11.80
N PRO A 757 -13.59 -36.57 -12.09
CA PRO A 757 -14.32 -35.44 -11.51
C PRO A 757 -14.82 -35.70 -10.08
N THR A 758 -13.93 -36.21 -9.24
CA THR A 758 -14.13 -36.45 -7.81
C THR A 758 -13.18 -35.58 -6.98
N PRO A 759 -13.54 -35.18 -5.75
CA PRO A 759 -12.57 -34.76 -4.73
C PRO A 759 -11.50 -35.85 -4.51
N THR A 760 -10.52 -35.60 -3.64
CA THR A 760 -9.53 -36.62 -3.26
C THR A 760 -10.22 -37.93 -2.89
N ALA A 761 -10.09 -38.95 -3.75
CA ALA A 761 -10.75 -40.22 -3.56
C ALA A 761 -10.27 -40.90 -2.28
N ASN A 762 -11.17 -41.60 -1.64
CA ASN A 762 -10.87 -42.46 -0.53
C ASN A 762 -10.31 -43.77 -1.10
N ILE A 763 -9.03 -44.03 -0.83
CA ILE A 763 -8.32 -45.17 -1.41
C ILE A 763 -7.89 -46.12 -0.30
N PHE A 764 -8.40 -47.34 -0.32
CA PHE A 764 -8.13 -48.36 0.69
C PHE A 764 -7.85 -49.72 0.05
N ALA A 765 -7.16 -50.62 0.76
CA ALA A 765 -7.17 -52.02 0.38
C ALA A 765 -8.56 -52.61 0.67
N LEU A 766 -9.07 -53.48 -0.18
CA LEU A 766 -10.32 -54.20 0.08
C LEU A 766 -10.15 -55.08 1.35
N PRO A 767 -10.89 -54.83 2.44
CA PRO A 767 -10.73 -55.60 3.69
C PRO A 767 -11.05 -57.08 3.50
N GLY A 768 -10.33 -57.96 4.20
CA GLY A 768 -10.60 -59.41 4.19
C GLY A 768 -10.15 -60.15 2.92
N VAL A 769 -9.74 -59.43 1.88
CA VAL A 769 -9.28 -60.04 0.62
C VAL A 769 -7.77 -60.20 0.63
N ALA A 770 -7.30 -61.45 0.67
CA ALA A 770 -5.88 -61.80 0.57
C ALA A 770 -5.32 -61.48 -0.83
N ILE A 771 -4.00 -61.64 -1.00
CA ILE A 771 -3.37 -61.53 -2.33
C ILE A 771 -3.96 -62.61 -3.24
N GLN A 772 -4.62 -62.20 -4.32
CA GLN A 772 -5.27 -63.11 -5.24
C GLN A 772 -4.24 -63.73 -6.19
N THR A 773 -4.34 -65.03 -6.44
CA THR A 773 -3.48 -65.74 -7.39
C THR A 773 -4.38 -66.46 -8.38
N PRO A 774 -4.44 -66.01 -9.65
CA PRO A 774 -5.29 -66.65 -10.65
C PRO A 774 -4.78 -68.07 -10.96
N GLY A 775 -5.69 -68.98 -11.32
CA GLY A 775 -5.36 -70.36 -11.65
C GLY A 775 -4.49 -70.51 -12.92
N SER A 776 -4.49 -69.50 -13.79
CA SER A 776 -3.60 -69.37 -14.95
C SER A 776 -3.37 -67.90 -15.31
N SER A 777 -2.46 -67.60 -16.25
CA SER A 777 -2.10 -66.23 -16.66
C SER A 777 -2.65 -65.82 -18.03
N ASN A 778 -3.70 -66.49 -18.53
CA ASN A 778 -4.32 -66.18 -19.83
C ASN A 778 -5.50 -65.19 -19.67
N ASP A 779 -6.03 -64.67 -20.78
CA ASP A 779 -7.15 -63.72 -20.77
C ASP A 779 -8.42 -64.34 -20.15
N SER A 780 -8.69 -65.63 -20.37
CA SER A 780 -9.84 -66.32 -19.78
C SER A 780 -9.82 -66.31 -18.26
N ALA A 781 -8.67 -66.61 -17.63
CA ALA A 781 -8.55 -66.56 -16.18
C ALA A 781 -8.62 -65.13 -15.62
N ARG A 782 -8.39 -64.10 -16.46
CA ARG A 782 -8.54 -62.69 -16.07
C ARG A 782 -10.01 -62.34 -16.05
N ASP A 783 -10.71 -62.73 -17.11
CA ASP A 783 -12.14 -62.48 -17.26
C ASP A 783 -12.93 -63.26 -16.21
N ASP A 784 -12.58 -64.53 -15.94
CA ASP A 784 -13.15 -65.32 -14.84
C ASP A 784 -12.95 -64.63 -13.48
N LEU A 785 -11.75 -64.08 -13.22
CA LEU A 785 -11.46 -63.38 -11.96
C LEU A 785 -12.23 -62.05 -11.85
N LEU A 786 -12.41 -61.34 -12.96
CA LEU A 786 -13.23 -60.12 -12.98
C LEU A 786 -14.70 -60.47 -12.71
N ASP A 787 -15.22 -61.49 -13.37
CA ASP A 787 -16.61 -61.95 -13.23
C ASP A 787 -16.85 -62.46 -11.80
N ASP A 788 -15.90 -63.21 -11.20
CA ASP A 788 -15.97 -63.65 -9.79
C ASP A 788 -16.05 -62.45 -8.83
N PHE A 789 -15.22 -61.41 -9.03
CA PHE A 789 -15.22 -60.23 -8.16
C PHE A 789 -16.41 -59.32 -8.42
N ASP A 790 -16.91 -59.24 -9.65
CA ASP A 790 -18.11 -58.47 -10.00
C ASP A 790 -19.37 -59.16 -9.45
N ASP A 791 -19.45 -60.48 -9.50
CA ASP A 791 -20.50 -61.28 -8.86
C ASP A 791 -20.49 -61.06 -7.34
N LEU A 792 -19.31 -61.15 -6.71
CA LEU A 792 -19.12 -60.85 -5.28
C LEU A 792 -19.47 -59.41 -4.90
N HIS A 793 -19.30 -58.46 -5.83
CA HIS A 793 -19.59 -57.05 -5.60
C HIS A 793 -21.08 -56.73 -5.78
N ASN A 794 -21.68 -57.22 -6.85
CA ASN A 794 -23.03 -56.89 -7.27
C ASN A 794 -24.09 -57.86 -6.73
N CYS A 795 -23.67 -58.87 -5.98
CA CYS A 795 -24.53 -59.90 -5.39
C CYS A 795 -25.50 -60.44 -6.44
N SER A 796 -24.98 -61.13 -7.45
CA SER A 796 -25.81 -61.69 -8.52
C SER A 796 -26.96 -62.50 -7.91
N TRP A 797 -28.11 -62.54 -8.59
CA TRP A 797 -29.33 -63.14 -8.03
C TRP A 797 -29.12 -64.59 -7.52
N TRP A 798 -28.13 -65.30 -8.08
CA TRP A 798 -27.76 -66.65 -7.68
C TRP A 798 -27.06 -66.71 -6.32
N GLU A 799 -26.33 -65.67 -5.93
CA GLU A 799 -25.67 -65.54 -4.62
C GLU A 799 -26.61 -64.98 -3.55
N SER A 800 -27.57 -64.12 -3.89
CA SER A 800 -28.68 -63.78 -2.98
C SER A 800 -29.52 -65.01 -2.58
N MET A 801 -29.43 -66.11 -3.33
CA MET A 801 -30.01 -67.41 -2.95
C MET A 801 -29.19 -68.13 -1.85
N TRP A 802 -27.88 -67.90 -1.78
CA TRP A 802 -26.99 -68.36 -0.69
C TRP A 802 -27.09 -67.49 0.58
N GLU A 803 -27.64 -66.28 0.49
CA GLU A 803 -28.00 -65.43 1.63
C GLU A 803 -29.03 -66.11 2.56
N TRP A 804 -29.83 -67.06 2.03
CA TRP A 804 -30.67 -67.95 2.84
C TRP A 804 -29.86 -68.85 3.80
N LEU A 805 -28.54 -68.94 3.64
CA LEU A 805 -27.60 -69.71 4.45
C LEU A 805 -26.65 -68.86 5.32
N GLY A 806 -26.85 -67.54 5.40
CA GLY A 806 -26.33 -66.71 6.49
C GLY A 806 -24.94 -66.07 6.31
N ALA A 807 -24.52 -65.77 5.09
CA ALA A 807 -23.41 -64.85 4.84
C ALA A 807 -23.99 -63.51 4.37
N ASP A 808 -23.76 -62.43 5.13
CA ASP A 808 -24.15 -61.07 4.76
C ASP A 808 -23.43 -60.70 3.45
N CYS A 809 -24.19 -60.38 2.41
CA CYS A 809 -23.63 -59.74 1.22
C CYS A 809 -22.92 -58.46 1.67
N PRO A 810 -21.68 -58.18 1.21
CA PRO A 810 -21.12 -56.85 1.41
C PRO A 810 -22.11 -55.88 0.75
N GLU A 811 -22.74 -55.01 1.54
CA GLU A 811 -23.61 -53.96 1.00
C GLU A 811 -22.88 -53.28 -0.16
N ASP A 812 -23.59 -53.03 -1.27
CA ASP A 812 -23.11 -52.15 -2.35
C ASP A 812 -22.84 -50.78 -1.74
N ASP A 813 -21.63 -50.63 -1.21
CA ASP A 813 -21.13 -49.39 -0.64
C ASP A 813 -20.75 -48.39 -1.74
N GLY A 814 -20.97 -48.78 -2.99
CA GLY A 814 -20.71 -48.04 -4.21
C GLY A 814 -19.24 -47.64 -4.35
N ALA A 815 -18.32 -48.41 -3.76
CA ALA A 815 -16.90 -48.33 -4.07
C ALA A 815 -16.59 -49.03 -5.38
N ILE A 816 -15.62 -48.54 -6.13
CA ILE A 816 -15.09 -49.25 -7.30
C ILE A 816 -13.95 -50.15 -6.82
N TRP A 817 -14.05 -51.45 -7.10
CA TRP A 817 -13.00 -52.41 -6.76
C TRP A 817 -11.98 -52.50 -7.90
N VAL A 818 -10.73 -52.15 -7.61
CA VAL A 818 -9.67 -52.05 -8.60
C VAL A 818 -8.63 -53.14 -8.36
N LEU A 819 -8.61 -54.15 -9.24
CA LEU A 819 -7.63 -55.22 -9.24
C LEU A 819 -6.33 -54.70 -9.86
N ILE A 820 -5.23 -54.79 -9.11
CA ILE A 820 -3.91 -54.29 -9.52
C ILE A 820 -2.95 -55.49 -9.59
N PRO A 821 -2.57 -55.96 -10.80
CA PRO A 821 -1.65 -57.06 -10.98
C PRO A 821 -0.19 -56.61 -10.83
N GLY A 822 0.74 -57.58 -10.76
CA GLY A 822 2.19 -57.33 -10.76
C GLY A 822 2.77 -56.97 -12.13
N VAL A 823 2.01 -57.24 -13.19
CA VAL A 823 2.38 -57.05 -14.60
C VAL A 823 1.29 -56.25 -15.31
N PHE A 824 1.55 -55.81 -16.53
CA PHE A 824 0.58 -55.01 -17.29
C PHE A 824 -0.57 -55.89 -17.80
N HIS A 825 -1.79 -55.65 -17.29
CA HIS A 825 -3.05 -56.14 -17.87
C HIS A 825 -4.02 -54.99 -18.00
N ARG A 826 -4.81 -55.01 -19.07
CA ARG A 826 -5.93 -54.09 -19.31
C ARG A 826 -7.20 -54.73 -18.77
N GLY A 827 -8.14 -53.90 -18.33
CA GLY A 827 -9.46 -54.35 -17.92
C GLY A 827 -10.32 -54.84 -19.08
N ARG A 828 -11.53 -55.28 -18.74
CA ARG A 828 -12.58 -55.63 -19.70
C ARG A 828 -13.30 -54.33 -20.10
N ALA A 829 -13.34 -54.04 -21.40
CA ALA A 829 -14.12 -52.92 -21.96
C ALA A 829 -15.49 -53.37 -22.51
N TYR A 830 -15.77 -54.67 -22.52
CA TYR A 830 -16.96 -55.30 -23.08
C TYR A 830 -17.94 -55.65 -21.95
N ASP A 831 -19.22 -55.29 -22.08
CA ASP A 831 -20.30 -55.43 -21.06
C ASP A 831 -20.25 -54.44 -19.86
N ILE A 832 -19.99 -53.16 -20.14
CA ILE A 832 -20.12 -52.04 -19.18
C ILE A 832 -21.61 -51.72 -18.94
N PRO A 833 -22.05 -51.36 -17.72
CA PRO A 833 -21.25 -51.00 -16.52
C PRO A 833 -20.99 -52.14 -15.51
N SER A 834 -19.74 -52.23 -15.02
CA SER A 834 -19.28 -53.07 -13.90
C SER A 834 -18.63 -52.22 -12.81
N ASN A 835 -18.73 -52.60 -11.54
CA ASN A 835 -18.10 -51.91 -10.41
C ASN A 835 -16.67 -52.40 -10.13
N VAL A 836 -16.13 -53.28 -10.98
CA VAL A 836 -14.84 -53.94 -10.81
C VAL A 836 -13.98 -53.73 -12.06
N CYS A 837 -12.72 -53.32 -11.91
CA CYS A 837 -11.80 -53.17 -13.04
C CYS A 837 -10.36 -53.60 -12.74
N PHE A 838 -9.60 -53.84 -13.81
CA PHE A 838 -8.17 -54.16 -13.75
C PHE A 838 -7.34 -52.96 -14.22
N THR A 839 -6.29 -52.59 -13.48
CA THR A 839 -5.33 -51.55 -13.92
C THR A 839 -3.88 -51.99 -13.69
N PRO A 840 -2.95 -51.66 -14.61
CA PRO A 840 -1.52 -51.88 -14.38
C PRO A 840 -0.98 -51.07 -13.18
N PRO A 841 0.01 -51.59 -12.45
CA PRO A 841 0.64 -50.88 -11.33
C PRO A 841 1.57 -49.76 -11.83
N SER A 842 1.52 -48.59 -11.20
CA SER A 842 2.51 -47.53 -11.40
C SER A 842 3.92 -48.03 -11.06
N THR A 843 4.91 -47.78 -11.93
CA THR A 843 6.31 -48.07 -11.59
C THR A 843 7.02 -46.80 -11.14
N ALA A 844 8.26 -46.93 -10.65
CA ALA A 844 9.08 -45.78 -10.29
C ALA A 844 9.43 -44.88 -11.50
N THR A 845 9.39 -45.42 -12.73
CA THR A 845 9.77 -44.72 -13.96
C THR A 845 8.58 -44.34 -14.85
N THR A 846 7.40 -44.92 -14.64
CA THR A 846 6.20 -44.65 -15.44
C THR A 846 4.99 -44.34 -14.54
N THR A 847 4.32 -43.24 -14.83
CA THR A 847 3.05 -42.87 -14.18
C THR A 847 1.92 -43.59 -14.91
N PHE A 848 1.44 -44.72 -14.37
CA PHE A 848 0.31 -45.45 -14.95
C PHE A 848 -1.06 -44.91 -14.48
N GLY A 849 -1.07 -43.72 -13.84
CA GLY A 849 -2.30 -43.04 -13.39
C GLY A 849 -3.36 -42.85 -14.49
N PRO A 850 -2.98 -42.44 -15.71
CA PRO A 850 -3.94 -42.34 -16.80
C PRO A 850 -4.57 -43.66 -17.22
N TYR A 851 -3.87 -44.79 -17.13
CA TYR A 851 -4.51 -46.10 -17.31
C TYR A 851 -5.45 -46.43 -16.15
N ALA A 852 -5.05 -46.19 -14.91
CA ALA A 852 -5.96 -46.41 -13.80
C ALA A 852 -7.23 -45.54 -13.90
N ALA A 853 -7.12 -44.30 -14.37
CA ALA A 853 -8.29 -43.47 -14.65
C ALA A 853 -9.12 -43.96 -15.84
N HIS A 854 -8.48 -44.52 -16.88
CA HIS A 854 -9.15 -45.15 -18.01
C HIS A 854 -10.02 -46.33 -17.56
N GLU A 855 -9.44 -47.21 -16.75
CA GLU A 855 -10.11 -48.43 -16.28
C GLU A 855 -11.22 -48.09 -15.27
N VAL A 856 -10.98 -47.12 -14.39
CA VAL A 856 -12.03 -46.58 -13.50
C VAL A 856 -13.14 -45.87 -14.29
N ALA A 857 -12.83 -45.25 -15.42
CA ALA A 857 -13.83 -44.63 -16.27
C ALA A 857 -14.75 -45.67 -16.94
N HIS A 858 -14.26 -46.87 -17.26
CA HIS A 858 -15.13 -47.97 -17.68
C HIS A 858 -16.17 -48.33 -16.60
N CYS A 859 -15.80 -48.34 -15.32
CA CYS A 859 -16.76 -48.52 -14.22
C CYS A 859 -17.78 -47.37 -14.08
N LEU A 860 -17.53 -46.25 -14.76
CA LEU A 860 -18.41 -45.08 -14.80
C LEU A 860 -19.09 -44.96 -16.16
N ASP A 861 -19.39 -46.08 -16.81
CA ASP A 861 -20.15 -46.13 -18.07
C ASP A 861 -19.49 -45.33 -19.19
N GLN A 862 -18.15 -45.36 -19.27
CA GLN A 862 -17.41 -44.72 -20.35
C GLN A 862 -16.87 -45.78 -21.32
N GLU A 863 -17.25 -45.64 -22.59
CA GLU A 863 -16.72 -46.46 -23.67
C GLU A 863 -15.44 -45.87 -24.27
N HIS A 864 -14.69 -46.70 -25.01
CA HIS A 864 -13.56 -46.21 -25.80
C HIS A 864 -14.02 -45.28 -26.91
N VAL A 865 -13.16 -44.35 -27.31
CA VAL A 865 -13.32 -43.68 -28.60
C VAL A 865 -12.69 -44.53 -29.69
N SER A 866 -13.47 -44.93 -30.70
CA SER A 866 -13.05 -45.81 -31.81
C SER A 866 -12.12 -45.15 -32.82
N VAL A 867 -11.02 -44.55 -32.35
CA VAL A 867 -10.01 -43.88 -33.18
C VAL A 867 -8.96 -44.88 -33.66
N MET A 868 -8.63 -44.80 -34.94
CA MET A 868 -7.48 -45.47 -35.55
C MET A 868 -6.19 -44.76 -35.16
N CYS A 869 -5.36 -45.43 -34.37
CA CYS A 869 -4.12 -44.88 -33.85
C CYS A 869 -2.96 -45.12 -34.83
N ALA A 870 -1.92 -44.29 -34.77
CA ALA A 870 -0.76 -44.40 -35.67
C ALA A 870 0.00 -45.74 -35.54
N ASN A 871 -0.18 -46.45 -34.42
CA ASN A 871 0.35 -47.81 -34.20
C ASN A 871 -0.57 -48.93 -34.76
N GLY A 872 -1.62 -48.58 -35.51
CA GLY A 872 -2.57 -49.51 -36.09
C GLY A 872 -3.61 -50.07 -35.11
N GLN A 873 -3.58 -49.65 -33.83
CA GLN A 873 -4.60 -50.05 -32.86
C GLN A 873 -5.89 -49.29 -33.14
N THR A 874 -7.00 -50.01 -33.23
CA THR A 874 -8.36 -49.45 -33.26
C THR A 874 -9.12 -50.05 -32.10
N ALA A 875 -9.79 -49.22 -31.29
CA ALA A 875 -10.78 -49.74 -30.35
C ALA A 875 -12.01 -50.18 -31.14
N THR A 876 -12.30 -51.48 -31.15
CA THR A 876 -13.54 -52.04 -31.70
C THR A 876 -14.63 -52.01 -30.63
N GLY A 877 -15.73 -51.29 -30.87
CA GLY A 877 -16.91 -51.27 -29.99
C GLY A 877 -16.92 -50.15 -28.94
N GLY A 878 -17.10 -48.91 -29.38
CA GLY A 878 -17.29 -47.77 -28.48
C GLY A 878 -17.82 -46.53 -29.21
N ASP A 879 -17.69 -45.36 -28.59
CA ASP A 879 -18.10 -44.08 -29.15
C ASP A 879 -17.44 -43.80 -30.51
N ALA A 880 -18.23 -43.36 -31.50
CA ALA A 880 -17.69 -43.08 -32.83
C ALA A 880 -16.75 -41.86 -32.77
N PRO A 881 -15.61 -41.84 -33.51
CA PRO A 881 -14.69 -40.70 -33.51
C PRO A 881 -15.35 -39.36 -33.84
N GLY A 882 -16.39 -39.38 -34.69
CA GLY A 882 -17.16 -38.20 -35.08
C GLY A 882 -18.00 -37.61 -33.95
N ASP A 883 -18.31 -38.39 -32.91
CA ASP A 883 -19.04 -37.94 -31.72
C ASP A 883 -18.12 -37.16 -30.76
N TRP A 884 -16.81 -37.15 -31.03
CA TRP A 884 -15.79 -36.52 -30.22
C TRP A 884 -15.09 -35.38 -30.97
N PRO A 885 -14.89 -34.22 -30.32
CA PRO A 885 -14.12 -33.13 -30.92
C PRO A 885 -12.74 -33.60 -31.40
N ASN A 886 -12.42 -33.32 -32.67
CA ASN A 886 -11.12 -33.59 -33.29
C ASN A 886 -10.68 -35.07 -33.23
N ASN A 887 -11.61 -36.02 -33.33
CA ASN A 887 -11.33 -37.45 -33.28
C ASN A 887 -10.55 -37.82 -32.00
N ALA A 888 -11.04 -37.34 -30.84
CA ALA A 888 -10.43 -37.52 -29.52
C ALA A 888 -9.02 -36.95 -29.32
N ARG A 889 -8.50 -36.15 -30.25
CA ARG A 889 -7.26 -35.40 -30.05
C ARG A 889 -7.54 -34.11 -29.30
N LEU A 890 -6.86 -33.89 -28.18
CA LEU A 890 -6.99 -32.66 -27.41
C LEU A 890 -6.29 -31.52 -28.17
N LEU A 891 -7.05 -30.49 -28.51
CA LEU A 891 -6.52 -29.24 -29.07
C LEU A 891 -5.97 -28.31 -27.98
N ASP A 892 -6.57 -28.36 -26.80
CA ASP A 892 -6.12 -27.60 -25.64
C ASP A 892 -4.95 -28.27 -24.95
N VAL A 893 -4.13 -27.46 -24.30
CA VAL A 893 -3.01 -27.90 -23.45
C VAL A 893 -3.57 -28.40 -22.11
N PRO A 894 -3.55 -29.70 -21.81
CA PRO A 894 -3.97 -30.19 -20.52
C PRO A 894 -2.89 -29.91 -19.48
N PHE A 895 -3.27 -29.91 -18.20
CA PHE A 895 -2.36 -29.52 -17.14
C PHE A 895 -2.42 -30.50 -15.99
N ASP A 896 -1.32 -31.18 -15.76
CA ASP A 896 -1.17 -32.05 -14.61
C ASP A 896 -0.95 -31.19 -13.35
N VAL A 897 -2.05 -30.96 -12.63
CA VAL A 897 -2.07 -30.16 -11.39
C VAL A 897 -1.17 -30.74 -10.29
N THR A 898 -0.92 -32.04 -10.31
CA THR A 898 -0.07 -32.72 -9.32
C THR A 898 1.40 -32.50 -9.63
N ARG A 899 1.77 -32.61 -10.92
CA ARG A 899 3.15 -32.49 -11.40
C ARG A 899 3.56 -31.05 -11.77
N ASN A 900 2.64 -30.08 -11.75
CA ASN A 900 2.88 -28.71 -12.22
C ASN A 900 3.35 -28.64 -13.68
N THR A 901 2.87 -29.54 -14.52
CA THR A 901 3.35 -29.63 -15.90
C THR A 901 2.21 -29.52 -16.90
N ALA A 902 2.41 -28.68 -17.90
CA ALA A 902 1.58 -28.68 -19.10
C ALA A 902 1.96 -29.93 -19.89
N LEU A 903 0.97 -30.71 -20.27
CA LEU A 903 1.22 -31.89 -21.09
C LEU A 903 1.46 -31.41 -22.51
N THR A 904 2.70 -31.53 -22.95
CA THR A 904 3.12 -31.22 -24.31
C THR A 904 3.81 -32.43 -24.85
N LEU A 905 3.41 -32.88 -26.04
CA LEU A 905 4.19 -33.86 -26.77
C LEU A 905 4.47 -33.36 -28.16
N ALA A 906 5.75 -33.10 -28.37
CA ALA A 906 6.31 -32.95 -29.69
C ALA A 906 6.00 -34.23 -30.49
N GLY A 907 5.15 -34.11 -31.51
CA GLY A 907 4.99 -35.14 -32.55
C GLY A 907 3.82 -36.12 -32.40
N THR A 908 3.36 -36.48 -31.19
CA THR A 908 2.32 -37.52 -31.02
C THR A 908 0.94 -36.97 -30.63
N GLY A 909 0.85 -35.76 -30.09
CA GLY A 909 -0.40 -35.19 -29.58
C GLY A 909 -0.81 -35.75 -28.21
N VAL A 910 -1.77 -35.07 -27.58
CA VAL A 910 -2.44 -35.54 -26.36
C VAL A 910 -3.82 -36.04 -26.76
N PHE A 911 -4.22 -37.20 -26.26
CA PHE A 911 -5.50 -37.82 -26.61
C PHE A 911 -6.39 -38.01 -25.37
N ASP A 912 -7.66 -38.30 -25.61
CA ASP A 912 -8.60 -38.59 -24.51
C ASP A 912 -8.09 -39.71 -23.61
N VAL A 913 -8.54 -39.71 -22.36
CA VAL A 913 -8.25 -40.82 -21.46
C VAL A 913 -8.82 -42.14 -21.98
N MET A 914 -9.93 -42.12 -22.73
CA MET A 914 -10.60 -43.33 -23.25
C MET A 914 -10.18 -43.75 -24.66
N THR A 915 -8.95 -43.46 -25.08
CA THR A 915 -8.43 -43.93 -26.38
C THR A 915 -7.20 -44.82 -26.23
N TYR A 916 -6.91 -45.61 -27.25
CA TYR A 916 -5.66 -46.36 -27.39
C TYR A 916 -4.53 -45.58 -28.09
N CYS A 917 -4.80 -44.35 -28.53
CA CYS A 917 -3.86 -43.60 -29.36
C CYS A 917 -2.71 -42.94 -28.58
N GLY A 918 -2.65 -43.21 -27.27
CA GLY A 918 -1.71 -42.60 -26.36
C GLY A 918 -0.82 -43.58 -25.59
N GLN A 919 0.37 -43.09 -25.22
CA GLN A 919 1.16 -43.57 -24.11
C GLN A 919 0.53 -43.17 -22.76
N PRO A 920 0.88 -43.86 -21.66
CA PRO A 920 0.38 -43.53 -20.33
C PRO A 920 0.56 -42.06 -19.93
N ASP A 921 1.54 -41.35 -20.50
CA ASP A 921 1.87 -39.97 -20.15
C ASP A 921 1.22 -38.91 -21.06
N ASN A 922 0.41 -39.33 -22.06
CA ASN A 922 -0.21 -38.45 -23.04
C ASN A 922 -1.72 -38.63 -23.23
N THR A 923 -2.36 -39.28 -22.27
CA THR A 923 -3.80 -39.45 -22.24
C THR A 923 -4.37 -38.61 -21.11
N TRP A 924 -5.44 -37.86 -21.42
CA TRP A 924 -6.05 -36.94 -20.48
C TRP A 924 -7.54 -36.76 -20.80
N PRO A 925 -8.45 -36.68 -19.82
CA PRO A 925 -9.87 -36.46 -20.12
C PRO A 925 -10.04 -35.15 -20.88
N MET A 926 -10.70 -35.19 -22.03
CA MET A 926 -11.11 -33.97 -22.72
C MET A 926 -12.33 -33.33 -22.01
N PRO A 927 -12.71 -32.06 -22.31
CA PRO A 927 -13.83 -31.42 -21.60
C PRO A 927 -15.17 -32.17 -21.72
N VAL A 928 -15.46 -32.77 -22.87
CA VAL A 928 -16.67 -33.60 -23.07
C VAL A 928 -16.64 -34.86 -22.21
N ARG A 929 -15.48 -35.54 -22.12
CA ARG A 929 -15.32 -36.75 -21.29
C ARG A 929 -15.41 -36.40 -19.81
N TRP A 930 -14.79 -35.29 -19.42
CA TRP A 930 -14.91 -34.75 -18.07
C TRP A 930 -16.37 -34.52 -17.70
N GLN A 931 -17.19 -33.97 -18.61
CA GLN A 931 -18.61 -33.74 -18.36
C GLN A 931 -19.39 -35.06 -18.23
N ARG A 932 -19.14 -36.07 -19.07
CA ARG A 932 -19.78 -37.38 -18.94
C ARG A 932 -19.43 -38.08 -17.63
N LEU A 933 -18.14 -38.15 -17.32
CA LEU A 933 -17.65 -38.67 -16.03
C LEU A 933 -18.22 -37.87 -14.87
N TRP A 934 -18.34 -36.55 -15.06
CA TRP A 934 -18.92 -35.69 -14.05
C TRP A 934 -20.33 -36.16 -13.79
N ASP A 935 -21.19 -36.28 -14.79
CA ASP A 935 -22.60 -36.65 -14.60
C ASP A 935 -22.78 -38.03 -13.94
N GLN A 936 -21.85 -38.97 -14.17
CA GLN A 936 -21.90 -40.32 -13.59
C GLN A 936 -21.46 -40.39 -12.11
N VAL A 937 -20.51 -39.55 -11.67
CA VAL A 937 -19.99 -39.64 -10.29
C VAL A 937 -21.04 -39.26 -9.23
N GLY A 938 -22.12 -38.54 -9.59
CA GLY A 938 -23.06 -37.93 -8.62
C GLY A 938 -22.45 -36.84 -7.73
#